data_AF-A0AAV0UN07-F1
#
_entry.id   AF-A0AAV0UN07-F1
#
_cell.length_a   1.000
_cell.length_b   1.000
_cell.length_c   1.000
_cell.angle_alpha   90.00
_cell.angle_beta   90.00
_cell.angle_gamma   90.00
#
_symmetry.space_group_name_H-M   'P 1'
#
loop_
_entity.id
_entity.type
_entity.pdbx_description
1 polymer ?
#
loop_
_entity_poly.entity_id
_entity_poly.type
_entity_poly.pdbx_seq_one_letter_code
_entity_poly.pdbx_strand_id
1 'polypeptide(L)'
;MDASLMANEVTPSSYDNSLPHSTREEEPTQVQDEPEQFNFHESFGIMTGRRLQRRYRGVYQKYSFVTQLVTWILVIYIIVIFAAGATKNSDTNRQASLSHSIFYFVVVVLGLYILIKLALIVRWIIYWIIFAELLTYAITGNLFLLFWTGDDAVINTDRQVRHVMIIALVLVEIVTVIAYCFTHYAYPWMVLGQKFDLQSWWNIKPGIETNTLTYRSKARFYTRKRDVVKYCGGLNAQGQPHGYGMWTDTGYHGEKLTGQWENGVPIGPFRSFEHGSGYSFVNIRVGFCHNRAEKGPTDIFFFPRHSENGLNWGVASVECSVSGGFFKYLPTVTHLTPSYVDGAPLNAAECLSVLRTPTDDVVFNHNEEVMLEGQSHRKQVTKRQFFREESAPVLSLPSSNDDNGKEALVLLHGYNCSLDYCMNRLAQLLALGDFPSFIHPFVFSWPSGGVLAYIQAKQTGSESERTSHDFVLFLKSLIGAGYTKLNIIAHSMGARVFFGSLHKGLFDEVFVATGSSTDISISTSKMELSTLTFCNPDYDRNEFVKYGGGYDRARQFCNHITLYADSMDGALFHLEYLSKTSITGPLNYSLGRRGYMIHRDLEDNKVAGRRSDTQFRTWQNKNLAVPPDLAYAAVNQCAKYPGVTSFAYNRSRIPATSDDSAPYGSIRGGTSEAVPLYYLDMDVIDTTWMDNNVHAIRHNYFNLNPSIVDDLRHLIVLKKRASSRPGLLKTTSAENVYIFLVAPSHVKNK
;
A
#
# COMPACT_ATOMS: atom_id res chain seq x y z
N MET A 1 47.10 -40.99 -67.34
CA MET A 1 47.76 -41.51 -66.11
C MET A 1 46.67 -41.62 -65.05
N ASP A 2 45.55 -42.27 -65.34
CA ASP A 2 45.30 -43.73 -65.45
C ASP A 2 45.33 -44.43 -64.10
N ALA A 3 44.13 -44.66 -63.56
CA ALA A 3 43.60 -45.95 -63.11
C ALA A 3 42.17 -45.69 -62.55
N SER A 4 41.07 -45.97 -63.29
CA SER A 4 40.42 -47.29 -63.50
C SER A 4 39.71 -47.78 -62.21
N LEU A 5 38.45 -48.25 -62.14
CA LEU A 5 37.54 -48.95 -63.06
C LEU A 5 36.11 -49.01 -62.44
N MET A 6 35.09 -49.00 -63.30
CA MET A 6 33.89 -49.88 -63.38
C MET A 6 32.87 -49.91 -62.22
N ALA A 7 31.61 -49.49 -62.41
CA ALA A 7 30.52 -50.03 -63.25
C ALA A 7 29.79 -51.23 -62.62
N ASN A 8 28.47 -51.07 -62.42
CA ASN A 8 27.47 -52.02 -62.93
C ASN A 8 26.04 -51.45 -62.84
N GLU A 9 25.41 -51.43 -64.01
CA GLU A 9 23.97 -51.32 -64.23
C GLU A 9 23.23 -52.58 -63.73
N VAL A 10 21.90 -52.50 -63.56
CA VAL A 10 20.89 -53.43 -64.10
C VAL A 10 19.50 -53.06 -63.54
N THR A 11 18.55 -52.87 -64.46
CA THR A 11 17.10 -52.65 -64.33
C THR A 11 16.34 -54.00 -64.29
N PRO A 12 15.01 -54.10 -64.54
CA PRO A 12 13.84 -53.70 -63.75
C PRO A 12 12.84 -54.88 -63.53
N SER A 13 11.89 -54.81 -62.60
CA SER A 13 10.60 -55.51 -62.77
C SER A 13 9.54 -55.15 -61.72
N SER A 14 8.38 -54.79 -62.27
CA SER A 14 7.03 -54.63 -61.73
C SER A 14 6.52 -55.78 -60.86
N TYR A 15 5.69 -55.48 -59.85
CA TYR A 15 4.37 -56.08 -59.68
C TYR A 15 3.46 -55.16 -58.83
N ASP A 16 2.30 -54.87 -59.42
CA ASP A 16 1.17 -54.12 -58.87
C ASP A 16 0.48 -54.91 -57.76
N ASN A 17 0.06 -54.25 -56.68
CA ASN A 17 -1.15 -54.62 -55.95
C ASN A 17 -1.70 -53.43 -55.14
N SER A 18 -2.94 -53.12 -55.49
CA SER A 18 -3.86 -52.07 -55.09
C SER A 18 -4.13 -51.80 -53.59
N LEU A 19 -4.08 -50.49 -53.26
CA LEU A 19 -5.01 -49.66 -52.43
C LEU A 19 -5.03 -49.81 -50.89
N PRO A 20 -5.48 -48.78 -50.12
CA PRO A 20 -5.03 -47.37 -50.10
C PRO A 20 -4.85 -46.86 -48.64
N HIS A 21 -3.78 -46.12 -48.30
CA HIS A 21 -3.79 -45.35 -47.05
C HIS A 21 -2.87 -44.12 -47.06
N SER A 22 -3.51 -42.98 -46.77
CA SER A 22 -3.04 -41.69 -46.27
C SER A 22 -1.74 -41.11 -46.85
N THR A 23 -1.92 -39.99 -47.57
CA THR A 23 -0.97 -38.88 -47.71
C THR A 23 -0.10 -38.72 -46.47
N ARG A 24 1.17 -39.06 -46.65
CA ARG A 24 2.25 -38.82 -45.70
C ARG A 24 2.59 -37.33 -45.79
N GLU A 25 2.35 -36.63 -44.69
CA GLU A 25 2.74 -35.24 -44.49
C GLU A 25 4.24 -35.08 -44.82
N GLU A 26 4.54 -34.03 -45.58
CA GLU A 26 5.90 -33.58 -45.85
C GLU A 26 6.62 -33.34 -44.53
N GLU A 27 7.83 -33.90 -44.39
CA GLU A 27 8.74 -33.55 -43.31
C GLU A 27 8.96 -32.03 -43.34
N PRO A 28 8.82 -31.32 -42.21
CA PRO A 28 9.06 -29.89 -42.17
C PRO A 28 10.55 -29.65 -42.46
N THR A 29 10.80 -28.96 -43.57
CA THR A 29 12.08 -28.31 -43.89
C THR A 29 12.68 -27.69 -42.63
N GLN A 30 13.90 -28.10 -42.31
CA GLN A 30 14.73 -27.49 -41.27
C GLN A 30 14.75 -25.97 -41.48
N VAL A 31 14.11 -25.25 -40.57
CA VAL A 31 14.21 -23.79 -40.46
C VAL A 31 15.67 -23.48 -40.16
N GLN A 32 16.32 -22.73 -41.05
CA GLN A 32 17.62 -22.13 -40.77
C GLN A 32 17.40 -21.08 -39.67
N ASP A 33 17.92 -21.35 -38.47
CA ASP A 33 17.97 -20.41 -37.35
C ASP A 33 18.85 -19.20 -37.73
N GLU A 34 18.27 -18.17 -38.34
CA GLU A 34 18.80 -16.82 -38.18
C GLU A 34 18.72 -16.44 -36.69
N PRO A 35 19.74 -15.79 -36.11
CA PRO A 35 19.68 -15.42 -34.69
C PRO A 35 18.48 -14.50 -34.47
N GLU A 36 17.45 -14.99 -33.78
CA GLU A 36 16.21 -14.25 -33.48
C GLU A 36 16.56 -12.84 -33.01
N GLN A 37 16.29 -11.85 -33.87
CA GLN A 37 16.78 -10.51 -33.66
C GLN A 37 15.95 -9.84 -32.54
N PHE A 38 16.63 -9.47 -31.45
CA PHE A 38 16.02 -8.79 -30.31
C PHE A 38 15.44 -7.42 -30.73
N ASN A 39 14.11 -7.33 -30.82
CA ASN A 39 13.37 -6.12 -31.13
C ASN A 39 13.11 -5.30 -29.87
N PHE A 40 13.95 -4.31 -29.64
CA PHE A 40 13.96 -3.50 -28.41
C PHE A 40 13.14 -2.21 -28.48
N HIS A 41 12.59 -1.83 -29.65
CA HIS A 41 12.10 -0.46 -29.87
C HIS A 41 10.99 -0.05 -28.90
N GLU A 42 9.97 -0.90 -28.78
CA GLU A 42 8.82 -0.65 -27.90
C GLU A 42 9.22 -0.69 -26.42
N SER A 43 9.91 -1.76 -26.00
CA SER A 43 10.39 -1.93 -24.63
C SER A 43 11.32 -0.80 -24.20
N PHE A 44 12.24 -0.36 -25.06
CA PHE A 44 13.15 0.73 -24.74
C PHE A 44 12.41 2.05 -24.52
N GLY A 45 11.36 2.33 -25.31
CA GLY A 45 10.50 3.51 -25.14
C GLY A 45 9.79 3.50 -23.79
N ILE A 46 9.18 2.38 -23.43
CA ILE A 46 8.44 2.21 -22.17
C ILE A 46 9.38 2.31 -20.96
N MET A 47 10.47 1.54 -20.96
CA MET A 47 11.47 1.55 -19.88
C MET A 47 12.15 2.91 -19.73
N THR A 48 12.38 3.61 -20.85
CA THR A 48 12.89 5.00 -20.80
C THR A 48 11.84 5.96 -20.24
N GLY A 49 10.57 5.83 -20.60
CA GLY A 49 9.48 6.62 -20.04
C GLY A 49 9.39 6.47 -18.51
N ARG A 50 9.45 5.22 -18.02
CA ARG A 50 9.49 4.88 -16.59
C ARG A 50 10.68 5.54 -15.87
N ARG A 51 11.87 5.47 -16.49
CA ARG A 51 13.07 6.17 -16.01
C ARG A 51 12.88 7.70 -15.91
N LEU A 52 12.27 8.32 -16.92
CA LEU A 52 12.04 9.78 -16.91
C LEU A 52 11.03 10.19 -15.84
N GLN A 53 9.98 9.39 -15.62
CA GLN A 53 9.03 9.61 -14.53
C GLN A 53 9.75 9.64 -13.18
N ARG A 54 10.64 8.68 -12.90
CA ARG A 54 11.46 8.67 -11.67
C ARG A 54 12.33 9.91 -11.54
N ARG A 55 13.04 10.28 -12.61
CA ARG A 55 13.94 11.43 -12.62
C ARG A 55 13.22 12.75 -12.29
N TYR A 56 12.05 13.00 -12.88
CA TYR A 56 11.39 14.32 -12.79
C TYR A 56 10.29 14.39 -11.72
N ARG A 57 9.52 13.32 -11.49
CA ARG A 57 8.49 13.36 -10.44
C ARG A 57 9.09 13.23 -9.04
N GLY A 58 10.22 12.54 -8.93
CA GLY A 58 11.02 12.44 -7.71
C GLY A 58 10.29 11.78 -6.53
N VAL A 59 10.97 11.83 -5.39
CA VAL A 59 10.59 11.18 -4.13
C VAL A 59 9.81 12.14 -3.23
N TYR A 60 8.93 11.60 -2.38
CA TYR A 60 8.32 12.35 -1.28
C TYR A 60 9.40 12.93 -0.36
N GLN A 61 9.44 14.24 -0.25
CA GLN A 61 10.28 14.94 0.71
C GLN A 61 9.38 15.52 1.79
N LYS A 62 9.67 15.22 3.06
CA LYS A 62 8.99 15.86 4.18
C LYS A 62 9.35 17.34 4.16
N TYR A 63 8.38 18.21 3.89
CA TYR A 63 8.61 19.65 3.93
C TYR A 63 9.07 20.05 5.32
N SER A 64 10.19 20.77 5.40
CA SER A 64 10.67 21.34 6.65
C SER A 64 9.68 22.42 7.09
N PHE A 65 9.20 22.32 8.33
CA PHE A 65 8.34 23.32 8.95
C PHE A 65 8.95 24.73 8.85
N VAL A 66 10.28 24.83 9.03
CA VAL A 66 11.02 26.09 8.89
C VAL A 66 10.89 26.65 7.47
N THR A 67 10.99 25.80 6.44
CA THR A 67 10.84 26.23 5.05
C THR A 67 9.42 26.71 4.77
N GLN A 68 8.41 26.04 5.32
CA GLN A 68 7.01 26.49 5.20
C GLN A 68 6.80 27.81 5.93
N LEU A 69 7.29 27.94 7.15
CA LEU A 69 7.22 29.16 7.95
C LEU A 69 7.87 30.35 7.24
N VAL A 70 9.09 30.17 6.71
CA VAL A 70 9.79 31.21 5.93
C VAL A 70 9.00 31.58 4.69
N THR A 71 8.43 30.60 3.98
CA THR A 71 7.58 30.87 2.80
C THR A 71 6.34 31.67 3.18
N TRP A 72 5.67 31.33 4.29
CA TRP A 72 4.50 32.07 4.79
C TRP A 72 4.85 33.49 5.23
N ILE A 73 5.96 33.68 5.94
CA ILE A 73 6.45 35.02 6.34
C ILE A 73 6.70 35.88 5.09
N LEU A 74 7.33 35.32 4.05
CA LEU A 74 7.61 36.03 2.79
C LEU A 74 6.32 36.34 2.01
N VAL A 75 5.36 35.42 1.96
CA VAL A 75 4.05 35.67 1.35
C VAL A 75 3.33 36.80 2.07
N ILE A 76 3.31 36.79 3.41
CA ILE A 76 2.71 37.87 4.21
C ILE A 76 3.42 39.21 3.93
N TYR A 77 4.75 39.21 3.84
CA TYR A 77 5.53 40.41 3.50
C TYR A 77 5.14 41.00 2.13
N ILE A 78 5.02 40.15 1.09
CA ILE A 78 4.59 40.58 -0.25
C ILE A 78 3.17 41.17 -0.21
N ILE A 79 2.25 40.55 0.54
CA ILE A 79 0.87 41.04 0.70
C ILE A 79 0.86 42.42 1.37
N VAL A 80 1.67 42.61 2.42
CA VAL A 80 1.77 43.90 3.13
C VAL A 80 2.32 44.99 2.21
N ILE A 81 3.33 44.70 1.40
CA ILE A 81 3.86 45.66 0.42
C ILE A 81 2.82 46.03 -0.63
N PHE A 82 2.13 45.04 -1.20
CA PHE A 82 1.08 45.30 -2.19
C PHE A 82 -0.09 46.09 -1.61
N ALA A 83 -0.50 45.79 -0.38
CA ALA A 83 -1.53 46.54 0.34
C ALA A 83 -1.09 47.99 0.60
N ALA A 84 0.16 48.22 1.01
CA ALA A 84 0.72 49.54 1.23
C ALA A 84 0.92 50.35 -0.07
N GLY A 85 1.19 49.68 -1.19
CA GLY A 85 1.24 50.30 -2.52
C GLY A 85 -0.15 50.68 -3.05
N ALA A 86 -1.15 49.82 -2.79
CA ALA A 86 -2.54 50.08 -3.19
C ALA A 86 -3.18 51.25 -2.42
N THR A 87 -2.86 51.42 -1.14
CA THR A 87 -3.35 52.56 -0.35
C THR A 87 -2.76 53.89 -0.83
N LYS A 88 -1.50 53.93 -1.27
CA LYS A 88 -0.88 55.13 -1.86
C LYS A 88 -1.52 55.58 -3.18
N ASN A 89 -2.06 54.68 -3.98
CA ASN A 89 -2.76 55.01 -5.23
C ASN A 89 -4.24 55.38 -5.03
N SER A 90 -4.79 55.19 -3.83
CA SER A 90 -6.22 55.36 -3.57
C SER A 90 -6.65 56.79 -3.24
N ASP A 91 -5.72 57.75 -3.18
CA ASP A 91 -6.02 59.16 -2.90
C ASP A 91 -6.67 59.92 -4.08
N THR A 92 -6.91 59.29 -5.23
CA THR A 92 -7.45 59.99 -6.43
C THR A 92 -8.82 59.55 -6.94
N ASN A 93 -9.56 58.62 -6.32
CA ASN A 93 -10.96 58.40 -6.73
C ASN A 93 -11.83 57.76 -5.64
N ARG A 94 -12.54 58.61 -4.87
CA ARG A 94 -13.58 58.19 -3.91
C ARG A 94 -14.95 58.14 -4.57
N GLN A 95 -15.23 57.09 -5.33
CA GLN A 95 -16.59 56.59 -5.54
C GLN A 95 -16.54 55.21 -6.22
N ALA A 96 -16.61 54.14 -5.42
CA ALA A 96 -16.83 52.79 -5.94
C ALA A 96 -17.80 52.02 -5.04
N SER A 97 -18.84 51.48 -5.68
CA SER A 97 -19.90 50.62 -5.13
C SER A 97 -19.34 49.40 -4.38
N LEU A 98 -20.05 48.96 -3.33
CA LEU A 98 -19.79 47.74 -2.55
C LEU A 98 -19.61 46.47 -3.42
N SER A 99 -20.23 46.42 -4.61
CA SER A 99 -20.06 45.31 -5.56
C SER A 99 -18.66 45.25 -6.18
N HIS A 100 -18.03 46.40 -6.44
CA HIS A 100 -16.65 46.46 -6.94
C HIS A 100 -15.65 46.08 -5.86
N SER A 101 -15.92 46.40 -4.58
CA SER A 101 -15.06 46.02 -3.46
C SER A 101 -15.08 44.50 -3.21
N ILE A 102 -16.24 43.85 -3.32
CA ILE A 102 -16.35 42.38 -3.19
C ILE A 102 -15.71 41.69 -4.40
N PHE A 103 -15.94 42.20 -5.62
CA PHE A 103 -15.28 41.68 -6.82
C PHE A 103 -13.75 41.83 -6.74
N TYR A 104 -13.26 42.98 -6.31
CA TYR A 104 -11.83 43.22 -6.10
C TYR A 104 -11.27 42.31 -5.00
N PHE A 105 -12.02 42.10 -3.91
CA PHE A 105 -11.64 41.14 -2.86
C PHE A 105 -11.57 39.70 -3.39
N VAL A 106 -12.56 39.26 -4.17
CA VAL A 106 -12.55 37.91 -4.78
C VAL A 106 -11.41 37.77 -5.78
N VAL A 107 -11.13 38.78 -6.59
CA VAL A 107 -10.00 38.79 -7.53
C VAL A 107 -8.66 38.81 -6.80
N VAL A 108 -8.54 39.54 -5.70
CA VAL A 108 -7.35 39.57 -4.84
C VAL A 108 -7.17 38.22 -4.13
N VAL A 109 -8.23 37.59 -3.62
CA VAL A 109 -8.17 36.27 -2.96
C VAL A 109 -7.88 35.17 -3.98
N LEU A 110 -8.46 35.21 -5.17
CA LEU A 110 -8.16 34.29 -6.28
C LEU A 110 -6.72 34.50 -6.75
N GLY A 111 -6.29 35.75 -6.89
CA GLY A 111 -4.91 36.14 -7.19
C GLY A 111 -3.93 35.66 -6.13
N LEU A 112 -4.26 35.80 -4.84
CA LEU A 112 -3.47 35.29 -3.71
C LEU A 112 -3.42 33.77 -3.71
N TYR A 113 -4.54 33.11 -3.99
CA TYR A 113 -4.62 31.66 -4.08
C TYR A 113 -3.74 31.14 -5.22
N ILE A 114 -3.83 31.77 -6.39
CA ILE A 114 -2.97 31.50 -7.54
C ILE A 114 -1.51 31.81 -7.20
N LEU A 115 -1.21 32.94 -6.55
CA LEU A 115 0.13 33.36 -6.14
C LEU A 115 0.71 32.41 -5.09
N ILE A 116 -0.07 31.87 -4.15
CA ILE A 116 0.37 30.87 -3.15
C ILE A 116 0.61 29.53 -3.82
N LYS A 117 -0.25 29.13 -4.76
CA LYS A 117 -0.05 27.92 -5.57
C LYS A 117 1.19 28.05 -6.47
N LEU A 118 1.44 29.25 -7.01
CA LEU A 118 2.68 29.62 -7.69
C LEU A 118 3.85 29.67 -6.72
N ALA A 119 3.72 30.26 -5.52
CA ALA A 119 4.76 30.40 -4.48
C ALA A 119 5.46 29.08 -4.16
N LEU A 120 4.72 27.96 -4.23
CA LEU A 120 5.23 26.60 -4.06
C LEU A 120 6.12 26.11 -5.22
N ILE A 121 5.95 26.67 -6.42
CA ILE A 121 6.81 26.52 -7.63
C ILE A 121 7.93 27.58 -7.63
N VAL A 122 7.69 28.72 -6.99
CA VAL A 122 8.36 30.03 -7.06
C VAL A 122 9.47 30.20 -5.99
N ARG A 123 10.03 29.10 -5.48
CA ARG A 123 11.31 29.17 -4.76
C ARG A 123 12.40 29.82 -5.64
N TRP A 124 12.31 29.62 -6.96
CA TRP A 124 13.19 30.25 -7.94
C TRP A 124 12.95 31.74 -8.13
N ILE A 125 11.69 32.20 -8.12
CA ILE A 125 11.36 33.63 -8.21
C ILE A 125 11.97 34.41 -7.05
N ILE A 126 11.90 33.87 -5.82
CA ILE A 126 12.50 34.54 -4.66
C ILE A 126 14.02 34.66 -4.86
N TYR A 127 14.68 33.62 -5.38
CA TYR A 127 16.11 33.69 -5.70
C TYR A 127 16.41 34.67 -6.84
N TRP A 128 15.57 34.75 -7.87
CA TRP A 128 15.76 35.70 -8.96
C TRP A 128 15.52 37.15 -8.51
N ILE A 129 14.55 37.39 -7.62
CA ILE A 129 14.31 38.69 -7.00
C ILE A 129 15.51 39.10 -6.14
N ILE A 130 15.97 38.21 -5.25
CA ILE A 130 17.16 38.48 -4.42
C ILE A 130 18.40 38.71 -5.29
N PHE A 131 18.60 37.88 -6.33
CA PHE A 131 19.71 38.02 -7.26
C PHE A 131 19.63 39.34 -8.02
N ALA A 132 18.44 39.75 -8.44
CA ALA A 132 18.23 41.03 -9.12
C ALA A 132 18.49 42.23 -8.23
N GLU A 133 18.07 42.16 -6.97
CA GLU A 133 18.33 43.20 -5.97
C GLU A 133 19.82 43.34 -5.71
N LEU A 134 20.53 42.22 -5.54
CA LEU A 134 21.99 42.18 -5.40
C LEU A 134 22.71 42.70 -6.66
N LEU A 135 22.23 42.33 -7.85
CA LEU A 135 22.81 42.79 -9.11
C LEU A 135 22.54 44.28 -9.37
N THR A 136 21.35 44.76 -9.02
CA THR A 136 21.00 46.18 -9.11
C THR A 136 21.88 46.99 -8.17
N TYR A 137 22.07 46.52 -6.93
CA TYR A 137 23.02 47.13 -5.98
C TYR A 137 24.46 47.11 -6.50
N ALA A 138 24.91 46.01 -7.10
CA ALA A 138 26.26 45.91 -7.65
C ALA A 138 26.51 46.90 -8.81
N ILE A 139 25.46 47.25 -9.57
CA ILE A 139 25.55 48.17 -10.72
C ILE A 139 25.39 49.63 -10.29
N THR A 140 24.47 49.94 -9.37
CA THR A 140 24.14 51.33 -9.01
C THR A 140 24.82 51.82 -7.72
N GLY A 141 25.30 50.90 -6.88
CA GLY A 141 25.88 51.21 -5.57
C GLY A 141 24.90 51.79 -4.55
N ASN A 142 23.61 51.89 -4.89
CA ASN A 142 22.61 52.62 -4.09
C ASN A 142 21.63 51.66 -3.40
N LEU A 143 21.66 51.67 -2.06
CA LEU A 143 20.82 50.81 -1.22
C LEU A 143 19.35 51.28 -1.18
N PHE A 144 19.05 52.55 -1.47
CA PHE A 144 17.68 53.08 -1.42
C PHE A 144 16.77 52.53 -2.53
N LEU A 145 17.34 52.06 -3.66
CA LEU A 145 16.57 51.36 -4.68
C LEU A 145 16.01 50.01 -4.21
N LEU A 146 16.56 49.44 -3.13
CA LEU A 146 16.19 48.13 -2.60
C LEU A 146 14.87 48.17 -1.80
N PHE A 147 14.57 49.29 -1.14
CA PHE A 147 13.46 49.36 -0.16
C PHE A 147 12.16 49.96 -0.69
N TRP A 148 12.07 50.30 -1.99
CA TRP A 148 10.87 50.91 -2.59
C TRP A 148 10.38 52.17 -1.83
N THR A 149 11.29 52.89 -1.17
CA THR A 149 10.97 54.04 -0.32
C THR A 149 11.31 55.36 -1.01
N GLY A 150 10.26 55.99 -1.56
CA GLY A 150 10.25 57.40 -1.96
C GLY A 150 10.79 57.70 -3.36
N ASP A 151 9.94 58.25 -4.23
CA ASP A 151 10.30 58.67 -5.60
C ASP A 151 11.26 59.88 -5.63
N ASP A 152 11.52 60.52 -4.48
CA ASP A 152 12.17 61.84 -4.42
C ASP A 152 13.71 61.81 -4.43
N ALA A 153 14.35 60.63 -4.38
CA ALA A 153 15.80 60.48 -4.25
C ALA A 153 16.49 59.66 -5.36
N VAL A 154 15.81 59.37 -6.49
CA VAL A 154 16.29 58.42 -7.50
C VAL A 154 16.54 59.10 -8.86
N ILE A 155 17.73 58.91 -9.44
CA ILE A 155 18.11 59.47 -10.75
C ILE A 155 17.39 58.71 -11.88
N ASN A 156 17.03 59.39 -12.97
CA ASN A 156 16.33 58.79 -14.12
C ASN A 156 17.05 57.58 -14.73
N THR A 157 18.39 57.53 -14.66
CA THR A 157 19.21 56.40 -15.09
C THR A 157 18.96 55.14 -14.24
N ASP A 158 18.84 55.30 -12.93
CA ASP A 158 18.59 54.19 -12.00
C ASP A 158 17.18 53.63 -12.19
N ARG A 159 16.22 54.48 -12.55
CA ARG A 159 14.85 54.09 -12.90
C ARG A 159 14.82 53.25 -14.18
N GLN A 160 15.63 53.58 -15.20
CA GLN A 160 15.74 52.82 -16.44
C GLN A 160 16.43 51.46 -16.22
N VAL A 161 17.54 51.42 -15.49
CA VAL A 161 18.24 50.17 -15.14
C VAL A 161 17.29 49.23 -14.41
N ARG A 162 16.51 49.74 -13.45
CA ARG A 162 15.49 48.97 -12.73
C ARG A 162 14.42 48.38 -13.66
N HIS A 163 13.91 49.16 -14.61
CA HIS A 163 12.89 48.66 -15.57
C HIS A 163 13.45 47.56 -16.47
N VAL A 164 14.65 47.74 -17.01
CA VAL A 164 15.32 46.73 -17.85
C VAL A 164 15.57 45.44 -17.06
N MET A 165 16.01 45.57 -15.81
CA MET A 165 16.21 44.43 -14.91
C MET A 165 14.92 43.65 -14.64
N ILE A 166 13.82 44.34 -14.35
CA ILE A 166 12.51 43.68 -14.15
C ILE A 166 12.08 42.93 -15.41
N ILE A 167 12.20 43.53 -16.59
CA ILE A 167 11.85 42.87 -17.86
C ILE A 167 12.72 41.63 -18.09
N ALA A 168 14.03 41.73 -17.83
CA ALA A 168 14.95 40.60 -17.97
C ALA A 168 14.59 39.44 -17.03
N LEU A 169 14.23 39.73 -15.78
CA LEU A 169 13.83 38.71 -14.80
C LEU A 169 12.51 38.04 -15.18
N VAL A 170 11.54 38.81 -15.66
CA VAL A 170 10.27 38.27 -16.15
C VAL A 170 10.53 37.31 -17.32
N LEU A 171 11.45 37.66 -18.23
CA LEU A 171 11.82 36.81 -19.36
C LEU A 171 12.54 35.53 -18.89
N VAL A 172 13.50 35.64 -17.97
CA VAL A 172 14.18 34.48 -17.37
C VAL A 172 13.16 33.57 -16.67
N GLU A 173 12.19 34.13 -15.97
CA GLU A 173 11.16 33.36 -15.28
C GLU A 173 10.20 32.66 -16.25
N ILE A 174 9.82 33.32 -17.34
CA ILE A 174 9.05 32.66 -18.40
C ILE A 174 9.83 31.46 -18.94
N VAL A 175 11.14 31.61 -19.15
CA VAL A 175 12.01 30.51 -19.61
C VAL A 175 12.13 29.40 -18.57
N THR A 176 12.28 29.69 -17.29
CA THR A 176 12.35 28.66 -16.23
C THR A 176 11.05 27.90 -16.09
N VAL A 177 9.89 28.58 -16.15
CA VAL A 177 8.57 27.95 -16.11
C VAL A 177 8.35 27.10 -17.35
N ILE A 178 8.68 27.59 -18.55
CA ILE A 178 8.60 26.81 -19.80
C ILE A 178 9.50 25.58 -19.70
N ALA A 179 10.75 25.72 -19.23
CA ALA A 179 11.66 24.60 -19.05
C ALA A 179 11.16 23.59 -18.03
N TYR A 180 10.57 24.04 -16.91
CA TYR A 180 9.96 23.18 -15.91
C TYR A 180 8.76 22.41 -16.49
N CYS A 181 7.83 23.12 -17.13
CA CYS A 181 6.66 22.54 -17.78
C CYS A 181 7.06 21.52 -18.85
N PHE A 182 8.07 21.85 -19.66
CA PHE A 182 8.61 20.96 -20.67
C PHE A 182 9.23 19.71 -20.03
N THR A 183 10.10 19.85 -19.04
CA THR A 183 10.82 18.72 -18.44
C THR A 183 9.94 17.79 -17.60
N HIS A 184 8.92 18.31 -16.91
CA HIS A 184 8.09 17.52 -15.99
C HIS A 184 6.81 16.97 -16.61
N TYR A 185 6.27 17.63 -17.64
CA TYR A 185 5.01 17.23 -18.26
C TYR A 185 5.18 16.86 -19.74
N ALA A 186 5.66 17.81 -20.57
CA ALA A 186 5.68 17.59 -22.02
C ALA A 186 6.66 16.48 -22.44
N TYR A 187 7.91 16.53 -21.97
CA TYR A 187 8.96 15.61 -22.36
C TYR A 187 8.65 14.16 -21.95
N PRO A 188 8.28 13.83 -20.69
CA PRO A 188 7.86 12.48 -20.34
C PRO A 188 6.64 12.00 -21.16
N TRP A 189 5.66 12.86 -21.41
CA TRP A 189 4.48 12.53 -22.22
C TRP A 189 4.83 12.19 -23.67
N MET A 190 5.73 12.97 -24.29
CA MET A 190 6.16 12.71 -25.68
C MET A 190 6.93 11.39 -25.82
N VAL A 191 7.72 11.02 -24.81
CA VAL A 191 8.48 9.76 -24.78
C VAL A 191 7.58 8.56 -24.55
N LEU A 192 6.66 8.67 -23.59
CA LEU A 192 5.68 7.61 -23.30
C LEU A 192 4.71 7.38 -24.46
N GLY A 193 4.30 8.45 -25.15
CA GLY A 193 3.47 8.36 -26.34
C GLY A 193 4.21 7.93 -27.61
N GLN A 194 5.50 7.57 -27.53
CA GLN A 194 6.35 7.17 -28.65
C GLN A 194 6.30 8.14 -29.85
N LYS A 195 6.05 9.43 -29.61
CA LYS A 195 5.89 10.45 -30.67
C LYS A 195 7.22 10.97 -31.24
N PHE A 196 8.34 10.49 -30.70
CA PHE A 196 9.69 10.83 -31.14
C PHE A 196 10.40 9.60 -31.70
N ASP A 197 11.25 9.82 -32.70
CA ASP A 197 12.23 8.82 -33.12
C ASP A 197 13.24 8.58 -31.98
N LEU A 198 12.95 7.55 -31.20
CA LEU A 198 13.74 7.13 -30.06
C LEU A 198 15.17 6.75 -30.49
N GLN A 199 15.34 6.19 -31.68
CA GLN A 199 16.65 5.73 -32.14
C GLN A 199 17.59 6.89 -32.41
N SER A 200 17.11 7.94 -33.08
CA SER A 200 17.88 9.16 -33.32
C SER A 200 18.11 9.99 -32.06
N TRP A 201 17.11 10.10 -31.17
CA TRP A 201 17.23 10.92 -29.95
C TRP A 201 18.19 10.31 -28.92
N TRP A 202 18.17 8.98 -28.76
CA TRP A 202 19.07 8.25 -27.87
C TRP A 202 20.28 7.64 -28.56
N ASN A 203 20.51 7.93 -29.86
CA ASN A 203 21.63 7.44 -30.66
C ASN A 203 21.93 5.97 -30.35
N ILE A 204 20.92 5.10 -30.49
CA ILE A 204 20.99 3.71 -30.04
C ILE A 204 21.89 2.92 -31.00
N LYS A 205 22.79 2.11 -30.44
CA LYS A 205 23.66 1.20 -31.18
C LYS A 205 23.54 -0.22 -30.61
N PRO A 206 23.50 -1.27 -31.43
CA PRO A 206 23.59 -2.64 -30.94
C PRO A 206 24.88 -2.83 -30.13
N GLY A 207 24.81 -3.63 -29.08
CA GLY A 207 25.94 -3.99 -28.24
C GLY A 207 26.79 -5.11 -28.84
N ILE A 208 27.65 -5.68 -28.01
CA ILE A 208 28.55 -6.79 -28.41
C ILE A 208 27.76 -8.11 -28.48
N GLU A 209 26.77 -8.28 -27.59
CA GLU A 209 25.87 -9.43 -27.57
C GLU A 209 24.56 -9.09 -28.30
N THR A 210 23.90 -10.09 -28.90
CA THR A 210 22.61 -9.95 -29.62
C THR A 210 21.51 -9.31 -28.78
N ASN A 211 21.53 -9.54 -27.46
CA ASN A 211 20.50 -9.05 -26.52
C ASN A 211 20.95 -7.80 -25.74
N THR A 212 21.98 -7.11 -26.22
CA THR A 212 22.51 -5.89 -25.60
C THR A 212 22.42 -4.70 -26.52
N LEU A 213 22.13 -3.53 -25.97
CA LEU A 213 22.14 -2.26 -26.69
C LEU A 213 22.87 -1.19 -25.87
N THR A 214 23.46 -0.22 -26.57
CA THR A 214 24.12 0.93 -25.96
C THR A 214 23.50 2.23 -26.45
N TYR A 215 23.23 3.17 -25.55
CA TYR A 215 22.54 4.40 -25.88
C TYR A 215 23.19 5.63 -25.24
N ARG A 216 22.91 6.80 -25.82
CA ARG A 216 23.33 8.12 -25.33
C ARG A 216 22.27 9.16 -25.69
N SER A 217 21.67 9.78 -24.68
CA SER A 217 20.70 10.86 -24.89
C SER A 217 21.36 12.12 -25.46
N LYS A 218 20.80 12.68 -26.53
CA LYS A 218 21.20 14.00 -27.08
C LYS A 218 21.07 15.14 -26.06
N ALA A 219 20.15 15.04 -25.09
CA ALA A 219 20.00 16.01 -24.00
C ALA A 219 21.21 16.04 -23.04
N ARG A 220 22.03 14.99 -23.01
CA ARG A 220 23.27 14.90 -22.20
C ARG A 220 24.50 15.15 -23.07
N PHE A 221 24.54 16.29 -23.76
CA PHE A 221 25.63 16.63 -24.66
C PHE A 221 27.00 16.73 -23.96
N TYR A 222 27.02 17.06 -22.67
CA TYR A 222 28.23 17.25 -21.86
C TYR A 222 28.94 15.97 -21.41
N THR A 223 28.30 14.79 -21.47
CA THR A 223 28.91 13.51 -21.09
C THR A 223 29.11 12.60 -22.30
N ARG A 224 30.29 11.98 -22.40
CA ARG A 224 30.64 10.99 -23.44
C ARG A 224 30.26 9.55 -23.06
N LYS A 225 29.86 9.29 -21.80
CA LYS A 225 29.50 7.96 -21.32
C LYS A 225 28.24 7.47 -22.05
N ARG A 226 28.28 6.23 -22.56
CA ARG A 226 27.11 5.51 -23.08
C ARG A 226 26.61 4.58 -21.98
N ASP A 227 25.30 4.48 -21.85
CA ASP A 227 24.65 3.56 -20.94
C ASP A 227 24.31 2.27 -21.72
N VAL A 228 24.26 1.13 -21.02
CA VAL A 228 24.06 -0.20 -21.60
C VAL A 228 22.73 -0.76 -21.09
N VAL A 229 21.98 -1.40 -21.98
CA VAL A 229 20.83 -2.22 -21.65
C VAL A 229 21.12 -3.66 -22.03
N LYS A 230 20.73 -4.60 -21.18
CA LYS A 230 20.75 -6.03 -21.43
C LYS A 230 19.37 -6.63 -21.16
N TYR A 231 18.88 -7.47 -22.05
CA TYR A 231 17.67 -8.26 -21.85
C TYR A 231 18.00 -9.76 -21.83
N CYS A 232 17.35 -10.49 -20.93
CA CYS A 232 17.44 -11.95 -20.85
C CYS A 232 16.04 -12.50 -20.54
N GLY A 233 15.39 -13.19 -21.47
CA GLY A 233 14.03 -13.70 -21.30
C GLY A 233 13.46 -14.25 -22.60
N GLY A 234 12.19 -14.65 -22.56
CA GLY A 234 11.47 -15.11 -23.74
C GLY A 234 11.24 -13.99 -24.76
N LEU A 235 11.15 -14.36 -26.04
CA LEU A 235 10.81 -13.46 -27.14
C LEU A 235 9.57 -13.99 -27.87
N ASN A 236 8.75 -13.09 -28.40
CA ASN A 236 7.67 -13.46 -29.32
C ASN A 236 8.21 -13.61 -30.77
N ALA A 237 7.36 -14.04 -31.70
CA ALA A 237 7.70 -14.20 -33.11
C ALA A 237 8.21 -12.90 -33.78
N GLN A 238 7.94 -11.74 -33.20
CA GLN A 238 8.40 -10.43 -33.64
C GLN A 238 9.73 -10.00 -32.97
N GLY A 239 10.35 -10.89 -32.19
CA GLY A 239 11.59 -10.65 -31.46
C GLY A 239 11.46 -9.74 -30.23
N GLN A 240 10.23 -9.45 -29.77
CA GLN A 240 9.99 -8.57 -28.61
C GLN A 240 9.96 -9.37 -27.30
N PRO A 241 10.36 -8.77 -26.16
CA PRO A 241 10.19 -9.36 -24.83
C PRO A 241 8.78 -9.94 -24.58
N HIS A 242 8.71 -11.22 -24.26
CA HIS A 242 7.47 -11.91 -23.95
C HIS A 242 7.68 -13.05 -22.93
N GLY A 243 6.70 -13.30 -22.07
CA GLY A 243 6.82 -14.28 -20.99
C GLY A 243 7.69 -13.77 -19.85
N TYR A 244 8.47 -14.64 -19.21
CA TYR A 244 9.34 -14.23 -18.11
C TYR A 244 10.67 -13.68 -18.62
N GLY A 245 11.11 -12.54 -18.08
CA GLY A 245 12.38 -11.94 -18.48
C GLY A 245 12.92 -10.88 -17.52
N MET A 246 14.20 -10.58 -17.72
CA MET A 246 14.96 -9.59 -16.99
C MET A 246 15.50 -8.52 -17.93
N TRP A 247 15.21 -7.27 -17.61
CA TRP A 247 15.77 -6.08 -18.25
C TRP A 247 16.73 -5.40 -17.29
N THR A 248 17.94 -5.04 -17.74
CA THR A 248 18.93 -4.33 -16.94
C THR A 248 19.42 -3.09 -17.68
N ASP A 249 19.19 -1.89 -17.11
CA ASP A 249 19.70 -0.61 -17.63
C ASP A 249 20.73 0.01 -16.67
N THR A 250 21.94 0.29 -17.16
CA THR A 250 23.05 0.87 -16.37
C THR A 250 22.98 2.40 -16.21
N GLY A 251 21.96 3.07 -16.76
CA GLY A 251 21.74 4.49 -16.53
C GLY A 251 21.46 4.78 -15.05
N TYR A 252 21.77 5.99 -14.54
CA TYR A 252 21.58 6.31 -13.12
C TYR A 252 20.13 6.11 -12.62
N HIS A 253 19.14 6.56 -13.40
CA HIS A 253 17.72 6.26 -13.17
C HIS A 253 17.25 5.07 -14.02
N GLY A 254 18.17 4.23 -14.51
CA GLY A 254 17.85 2.96 -15.16
C GLY A 254 17.21 2.01 -14.16
N GLU A 255 16.61 0.93 -14.65
CA GLU A 255 16.07 -0.14 -13.81
C GLU A 255 16.62 -1.51 -14.18
N LYS A 256 16.77 -2.33 -13.15
CA LYS A 256 16.84 -3.79 -13.27
C LYS A 256 15.45 -4.34 -12.95
N LEU A 257 14.68 -4.72 -13.97
CA LEU A 257 13.32 -5.26 -13.85
C LEU A 257 13.32 -6.76 -14.14
N THR A 258 12.69 -7.55 -13.27
CA THR A 258 12.51 -9.00 -13.40
C THR A 258 11.04 -9.33 -13.24
N GLY A 259 10.42 -9.95 -14.22
CA GLY A 259 9.00 -10.32 -14.16
C GLY A 259 8.40 -10.68 -15.50
N GLN A 260 7.08 -10.57 -15.61
CA GLN A 260 6.37 -10.86 -16.85
C GLN A 260 6.44 -9.72 -17.87
N TRP A 261 6.49 -10.13 -19.13
CA TRP A 261 6.47 -9.29 -20.31
C TRP A 261 5.39 -9.80 -21.26
N GLU A 262 4.68 -8.87 -21.87
CA GLU A 262 3.73 -9.16 -22.95
C GLU A 262 3.99 -8.18 -24.08
N ASN A 263 4.44 -8.71 -25.23
CA ASN A 263 4.65 -7.95 -26.46
C ASN A 263 5.51 -6.69 -26.26
N GLY A 264 6.61 -6.83 -25.52
CA GLY A 264 7.54 -5.74 -25.25
C GLY A 264 7.19 -4.87 -24.03
N VAL A 265 6.03 -5.08 -23.40
CA VAL A 265 5.57 -4.31 -22.23
C VAL A 265 5.77 -5.13 -20.95
N PRO A 266 6.39 -4.58 -19.89
CA PRO A 266 6.44 -5.27 -18.60
C PRO A 266 5.06 -5.19 -17.94
N ILE A 267 4.50 -6.35 -17.56
CA ILE A 267 3.20 -6.47 -16.90
C ILE A 267 3.40 -7.12 -15.54
N GLY A 268 2.71 -6.62 -14.52
CA GLY A 268 2.73 -7.20 -13.18
C GLY A 268 2.33 -8.68 -13.22
N PRO A 269 2.82 -9.55 -12.33
CA PRO A 269 3.73 -9.23 -11.24
C PRO A 269 5.18 -9.11 -11.72
N PHE A 270 5.90 -8.13 -11.17
CA PHE A 270 7.33 -7.96 -11.38
C PHE A 270 7.99 -7.26 -10.20
N ARG A 271 9.31 -7.44 -10.07
CA ARG A 271 10.16 -6.68 -9.14
C ARG A 271 11.13 -5.83 -9.95
N SER A 272 11.44 -4.64 -9.48
CA SER A 272 12.43 -3.79 -10.14
C SER A 272 13.24 -2.95 -9.16
N PHE A 273 14.47 -2.63 -9.53
CA PHE A 273 15.38 -1.81 -8.73
C PHE A 273 15.98 -0.69 -9.57
N GLU A 274 16.01 0.53 -9.03
CA GLU A 274 16.72 1.65 -9.66
C GLU A 274 18.24 1.46 -9.54
N HIS A 275 18.95 1.51 -10.66
CA HIS A 275 20.38 1.22 -10.71
C HIS A 275 21.25 2.19 -9.88
N GLY A 276 20.97 3.49 -9.91
CA GLY A 276 21.81 4.50 -9.26
C GLY A 276 21.56 4.69 -7.77
N SER A 277 20.31 4.59 -7.32
CA SER A 277 19.92 4.84 -5.92
C SER A 277 19.68 3.55 -5.11
N GLY A 278 19.45 2.42 -5.79
CA GLY A 278 19.04 1.16 -5.16
C GLY A 278 17.57 1.12 -4.71
N TYR A 279 16.75 2.10 -5.08
CA TYR A 279 15.33 2.10 -4.71
C TYR A 279 14.61 0.90 -5.33
N SER A 280 13.78 0.22 -4.54
CA SER A 280 13.10 -1.02 -4.93
C SER A 280 11.61 -0.79 -5.15
N PHE A 281 11.08 -1.45 -6.17
CA PHE A 281 9.68 -1.42 -6.57
C PHE A 281 9.17 -2.83 -6.77
N VAL A 282 7.92 -3.04 -6.39
CA VAL A 282 7.22 -4.31 -6.61
C VAL A 282 5.88 -3.99 -7.24
N ASN A 283 5.53 -4.74 -8.28
CA ASN A 283 4.22 -4.71 -8.89
C ASN A 283 3.49 -6.00 -8.54
N ILE A 284 2.30 -5.87 -7.95
CA ILE A 284 1.45 -7.00 -7.59
C ILE A 284 0.07 -6.87 -8.23
N ARG A 285 -0.62 -8.00 -8.44
CA ARG A 285 -2.01 -8.01 -8.92
C ARG A 285 -2.97 -8.04 -7.72
N VAL A 286 -4.06 -7.28 -7.81
CA VAL A 286 -5.11 -7.19 -6.80
C VAL A 286 -6.46 -7.37 -7.48
N GLY A 287 -7.24 -8.33 -7.01
CA GLY A 287 -8.62 -8.50 -7.44
C GLY A 287 -9.51 -7.46 -6.76
N PHE A 288 -10.54 -7.00 -7.45
CA PHE A 288 -11.52 -6.11 -6.83
C PHE A 288 -12.94 -6.49 -7.25
N CYS A 289 -13.87 -6.19 -6.35
CA CYS A 289 -15.30 -6.29 -6.57
C CYS A 289 -15.94 -5.03 -5.99
N HIS A 290 -16.87 -4.42 -6.71
CA HIS A 290 -17.55 -3.23 -6.22
C HIS A 290 -19.02 -3.18 -6.62
N ASN A 291 -19.83 -2.58 -5.75
CA ASN A 291 -21.26 -2.33 -5.98
C ASN A 291 -21.59 -0.84 -6.04
N ARG A 292 -20.62 -0.01 -6.44
CA ARG A 292 -20.67 1.44 -6.40
C ARG A 292 -21.02 2.05 -7.77
N ALA A 293 -21.74 3.18 -7.79
CA ALA A 293 -22.28 3.77 -9.01
C ALA A 293 -21.27 4.62 -9.81
N GLU A 294 -20.09 4.89 -9.25
CA GLU A 294 -19.08 5.72 -9.91
C GLU A 294 -18.57 5.08 -11.21
N LYS A 295 -18.47 5.90 -12.26
CA LYS A 295 -18.01 5.45 -13.58
C LYS A 295 -16.49 5.28 -13.64
N GLY A 296 -15.74 6.21 -13.06
CA GLY A 296 -14.29 6.16 -13.00
C GLY A 296 -13.76 5.50 -11.72
N PRO A 297 -12.60 4.82 -11.77
CA PRO A 297 -12.03 4.13 -10.61
C PRO A 297 -11.50 5.10 -9.54
N THR A 298 -11.12 6.32 -9.94
CA THR A 298 -10.67 7.39 -9.04
C THR A 298 -11.79 8.27 -8.51
N ASP A 299 -12.98 8.20 -9.13
CA ASP A 299 -14.08 9.09 -8.81
C ASP A 299 -14.71 8.71 -7.47
N ILE A 300 -15.27 9.70 -6.78
CA ILE A 300 -16.05 9.52 -5.55
C ILE A 300 -17.25 10.44 -5.66
N PHE A 301 -18.45 9.88 -5.68
CA PHE A 301 -19.66 10.72 -5.65
C PHE A 301 -19.84 11.31 -4.26
N PHE A 302 -20.19 12.60 -4.21
CA PHE A 302 -20.48 13.27 -2.94
C PHE A 302 -21.57 12.51 -2.18
N PHE A 303 -22.72 12.27 -2.83
CA PHE A 303 -23.75 11.39 -2.30
C PHE A 303 -23.55 9.96 -2.80
N PRO A 304 -23.36 8.99 -1.89
CA PRO A 304 -23.11 7.60 -2.27
C PRO A 304 -24.35 6.98 -2.94
N ARG A 305 -24.10 6.17 -3.97
CA ARG A 305 -25.14 5.41 -4.68
C ARG A 305 -24.58 4.04 -5.09
N HIS A 306 -25.46 3.04 -5.11
CA HIS A 306 -25.13 1.72 -5.63
C HIS A 306 -25.19 1.67 -7.15
N SER A 307 -24.37 0.80 -7.74
CA SER A 307 -24.44 0.49 -9.17
C SER A 307 -25.82 -0.06 -9.55
N GLU A 308 -26.31 0.27 -10.75
CA GLU A 308 -27.56 -0.31 -11.27
C GLU A 308 -27.35 -1.77 -11.69
N ASN A 309 -26.14 -2.11 -12.16
CA ASN A 309 -25.79 -3.42 -12.70
C ASN A 309 -25.41 -4.46 -11.62
N GLY A 310 -25.47 -4.10 -10.33
CA GLY A 310 -25.08 -4.99 -9.23
C GLY A 310 -23.57 -5.02 -8.99
N LEU A 311 -23.01 -6.22 -8.80
CA LEU A 311 -21.58 -6.43 -8.54
C LEU A 311 -20.77 -6.36 -9.83
N ASN A 312 -19.70 -5.56 -9.81
CA ASN A 312 -18.75 -5.44 -10.92
C ASN A 312 -17.38 -5.91 -10.45
N TRP A 313 -16.70 -6.72 -11.26
CA TRP A 313 -15.41 -7.31 -10.90
C TRP A 313 -14.29 -6.85 -11.84
N GLY A 314 -13.05 -7.01 -11.37
CA GLY A 314 -11.87 -6.84 -12.19
C GLY A 314 -10.59 -7.17 -11.44
N VAL A 315 -9.47 -7.10 -12.15
CA VAL A 315 -8.13 -7.26 -11.63
C VAL A 315 -7.31 -6.06 -12.05
N ALA A 316 -6.56 -5.50 -11.10
CA ALA A 316 -5.63 -4.41 -11.34
C ALA A 316 -4.22 -4.81 -10.93
N SER A 317 -3.25 -4.32 -11.67
CA SER A 317 -1.83 -4.37 -11.35
C SER A 317 -1.44 -3.07 -10.64
N VAL A 318 -0.77 -3.17 -9.50
CA VAL A 318 -0.40 -2.02 -8.69
C VAL A 318 1.10 -2.03 -8.47
N GLU A 319 1.77 -0.97 -8.92
CA GLU A 319 3.20 -0.77 -8.69
C GLU A 319 3.42 0.06 -7.41
N CYS A 320 4.26 -0.45 -6.51
CA CYS A 320 4.52 0.10 -5.19
C CYS A 320 6.02 0.35 -4.96
N SER A 321 6.36 1.36 -4.16
CA SER A 321 7.73 1.55 -3.64
C SER A 321 7.92 0.73 -2.37
N VAL A 322 8.97 -0.08 -2.30
CA VAL A 322 9.19 -1.02 -1.17
C VAL A 322 10.41 -0.63 -0.33
N SER A 323 11.49 -0.15 -0.96
CA SER A 323 12.71 0.23 -0.26
C SER A 323 13.31 1.52 -0.81
N GLY A 324 13.90 2.31 0.09
CA GLY A 324 14.52 3.59 -0.23
C GLY A 324 13.52 4.76 -0.26
N GLY A 325 13.62 5.61 -1.28
CA GLY A 325 12.74 6.77 -1.44
C GLY A 325 11.40 6.41 -2.05
N PHE A 326 10.29 6.75 -1.37
CA PHE A 326 8.94 6.58 -1.90
C PHE A 326 8.61 7.63 -2.96
N PHE A 327 8.37 7.23 -4.19
CA PHE A 327 8.07 8.17 -5.28
C PHE A 327 6.68 8.79 -5.17
N LYS A 328 6.55 10.06 -5.57
CA LYS A 328 5.27 10.80 -5.44
C LYS A 328 4.12 10.25 -6.27
N TYR A 329 4.44 9.54 -7.35
CA TYR A 329 3.46 8.97 -8.25
C TYR A 329 3.12 7.51 -7.90
N LEU A 330 3.91 6.88 -7.03
CA LEU A 330 3.65 5.51 -6.55
C LEU A 330 2.96 5.57 -5.18
N PRO A 331 2.01 4.66 -4.89
CA PRO A 331 1.56 3.57 -5.76
C PRO A 331 0.75 4.01 -6.99
N THR A 332 0.87 3.27 -8.09
CA THR A 332 0.09 3.49 -9.33
C THR A 332 -0.69 2.23 -9.69
N VAL A 333 -1.99 2.39 -9.95
CA VAL A 333 -2.90 1.32 -10.39
C VAL A 333 -3.01 1.31 -11.91
N THR A 334 -2.90 0.13 -12.51
CA THR A 334 -3.24 -0.15 -13.91
C THR A 334 -4.29 -1.25 -13.95
N HIS A 335 -5.49 -0.95 -14.43
CA HIS A 335 -6.57 -1.94 -14.54
C HIS A 335 -6.27 -2.89 -15.69
N LEU A 336 -6.04 -4.18 -15.39
CA LEU A 336 -5.82 -5.22 -16.41
C LEU A 336 -7.15 -5.62 -17.04
N THR A 337 -8.18 -5.78 -16.20
CA THR A 337 -9.55 -6.03 -16.64
C THR A 337 -10.48 -4.99 -15.99
N PRO A 338 -10.67 -3.83 -16.62
CA PRO A 338 -11.55 -2.80 -16.07
C PRO A 338 -13.00 -3.29 -16.02
N SER A 339 -13.71 -2.98 -14.94
CA SER A 339 -15.05 -3.52 -14.70
C SER A 339 -16.15 -2.94 -15.58
N TYR A 340 -15.84 -1.93 -16.40
CA TYR A 340 -16.79 -1.19 -17.25
C TYR A 340 -16.67 -1.56 -18.74
N VAL A 341 -15.82 -2.53 -19.08
CA VAL A 341 -15.59 -2.98 -20.46
C VAL A 341 -16.36 -4.27 -20.71
N ASP A 342 -16.86 -4.45 -21.94
CA ASP A 342 -17.49 -5.69 -22.39
C ASP A 342 -16.45 -6.83 -22.34
N GLY A 343 -16.70 -7.86 -21.51
CA GLY A 343 -15.74 -8.93 -21.23
C GLY A 343 -14.99 -8.79 -19.90
N ALA A 344 -15.40 -7.85 -19.03
CA ALA A 344 -14.94 -7.83 -17.65
C ALA A 344 -15.29 -9.15 -16.92
N PRO A 345 -14.44 -9.60 -15.98
CA PRO A 345 -14.74 -10.76 -15.14
C PRO A 345 -16.11 -10.62 -14.46
N LEU A 346 -16.83 -11.74 -14.33
CA LEU A 346 -18.15 -11.78 -13.69
C LEU A 346 -18.10 -12.32 -12.26
N ASN A 347 -17.01 -13.00 -11.90
CA ASN A 347 -16.87 -13.71 -10.63
C ASN A 347 -15.39 -13.85 -10.22
N ALA A 348 -15.16 -14.29 -8.99
CA ALA A 348 -13.82 -14.48 -8.46
C ALA A 348 -13.00 -15.56 -9.20
N ALA A 349 -13.63 -16.55 -9.83
CA ALA A 349 -12.93 -17.62 -10.55
C ALA A 349 -12.31 -17.10 -11.86
N GLU A 350 -13.04 -16.25 -12.58
CA GLU A 350 -12.51 -15.53 -13.75
C GLU A 350 -11.39 -14.56 -13.34
N CYS A 351 -11.57 -13.81 -12.24
CA CYS A 351 -10.51 -12.98 -11.69
C CYS A 351 -9.26 -13.80 -11.31
N LEU A 352 -9.41 -15.02 -10.80
CA LEU A 352 -8.28 -15.86 -10.38
C LEU A 352 -7.33 -16.18 -11.54
N SER A 353 -7.85 -16.38 -12.75
CA SER A 353 -7.03 -16.65 -13.94
C SER A 353 -6.10 -15.49 -14.32
N VAL A 354 -6.53 -14.26 -14.04
CA VAL A 354 -5.73 -13.04 -14.23
C VAL A 354 -4.94 -12.70 -12.97
N LEU A 355 -5.42 -13.06 -11.79
CA LEU A 355 -4.72 -12.76 -10.54
C LEU A 355 -3.45 -13.60 -10.40
N ARG A 356 -3.51 -14.87 -10.79
CA ARG A 356 -2.36 -15.78 -10.83
C ARG A 356 -1.66 -15.73 -12.17
N THR A 357 -0.36 -15.84 -12.09
CA THR A 357 0.53 -15.95 -13.24
C THR A 357 1.49 -17.11 -13.04
N PRO A 358 1.98 -17.74 -14.12
CA PRO A 358 3.03 -18.77 -14.01
C PRO A 358 4.28 -18.29 -13.26
N THR A 359 4.47 -16.98 -13.13
CA THR A 359 5.56 -16.37 -12.36
C THR A 359 5.36 -16.40 -10.85
N ASP A 360 4.14 -16.55 -10.35
CA ASP A 360 3.89 -16.65 -8.91
C ASP A 360 4.39 -18.00 -8.34
N ASP A 361 4.55 -19.00 -9.21
CA ASP A 361 5.15 -20.30 -8.88
C ASP A 361 6.70 -20.28 -8.98
N VAL A 362 7.27 -19.27 -9.67
CA VAL A 362 8.72 -19.07 -9.79
C VAL A 362 9.20 -18.23 -8.62
N VAL A 363 9.21 -18.83 -7.43
CA VAL A 363 9.81 -18.21 -6.24
C VAL A 363 11.32 -18.36 -6.31
N PHE A 364 12.07 -17.25 -6.29
CA PHE A 364 13.50 -17.29 -5.98
C PHE A 364 13.66 -17.69 -4.52
N ASN A 365 13.68 -19.00 -4.25
CA ASN A 365 14.08 -19.51 -2.95
C ASN A 365 15.55 -19.16 -2.70
N HIS A 366 15.80 -18.02 -2.06
CA HIS A 366 17.04 -17.82 -1.35
C HIS A 366 16.91 -18.60 -0.04
N ASN A 367 17.25 -19.89 -0.11
CA ASN A 367 17.24 -20.90 0.95
C ASN A 367 17.17 -20.35 2.40
N GLU A 368 16.00 -20.42 3.03
CA GLU A 368 15.88 -20.42 4.51
C GLU A 368 15.93 -21.85 5.10
N GLU A 369 15.98 -22.90 4.27
CA GLU A 369 15.98 -24.30 4.73
C GLU A 369 17.34 -24.79 5.29
N VAL A 370 18.41 -24.01 5.23
CA VAL A 370 19.74 -24.47 5.72
C VAL A 370 19.90 -24.35 7.25
N MET A 371 18.92 -23.85 8.00
CA MET A 371 19.04 -23.69 9.46
C MET A 371 18.40 -24.81 10.30
N LEU A 372 17.83 -25.84 9.69
CA LEU A 372 17.15 -26.92 10.41
C LEU A 372 17.64 -28.32 10.02
N GLU A 373 18.94 -28.51 9.79
CA GLU A 373 19.52 -29.86 9.84
C GLU A 373 21.04 -29.83 10.12
N GLY A 374 21.46 -30.49 11.21
CA GLY A 374 22.81 -31.05 11.33
C GLY A 374 23.81 -30.30 12.21
N GLN A 375 23.84 -30.65 13.51
CA GLN A 375 25.11 -30.70 14.24
C GLN A 375 26.06 -31.73 13.61
N SER A 376 27.36 -31.38 13.64
CA SER A 376 28.55 -32.25 13.53
C SER A 376 28.92 -32.83 12.15
N HIS A 377 29.92 -32.23 11.49
CA HIS A 377 31.29 -32.78 11.50
C HIS A 377 32.25 -31.93 10.63
N ARG A 378 33.38 -31.53 11.23
CA ARG A 378 34.57 -30.98 10.56
C ARG A 378 35.10 -31.96 9.51
N LYS A 379 35.25 -31.50 8.26
CA LYS A 379 36.38 -31.88 7.38
C LYS A 379 36.81 -30.69 6.52
N GLN A 380 38.01 -30.20 6.80
CA GLN A 380 38.76 -29.32 5.93
C GLN A 380 39.15 -30.08 4.66
N VAL A 381 38.72 -29.61 3.49
CA VAL A 381 39.49 -29.77 2.24
C VAL A 381 39.36 -28.49 1.43
N THR A 382 40.46 -27.77 1.34
CA THR A 382 40.71 -26.64 0.45
C THR A 382 40.77 -27.13 -1.00
N LYS A 383 39.78 -26.78 -1.81
CA LYS A 383 39.90 -26.77 -3.28
C LYS A 383 39.21 -25.52 -3.80
N ARG A 384 39.99 -24.64 -4.45
CA ARG A 384 39.51 -23.43 -5.13
C ARG A 384 38.39 -23.81 -6.10
N GLN A 385 37.18 -23.36 -5.84
CA GLN A 385 36.07 -23.40 -6.78
C GLN A 385 36.02 -22.07 -7.54
N PHE A 386 36.01 -22.16 -8.86
CA PHE A 386 35.55 -21.09 -9.72
C PHE A 386 34.12 -20.74 -9.31
N PHE A 387 33.85 -19.45 -9.09
CA PHE A 387 32.49 -18.93 -8.92
C PHE A 387 31.70 -19.22 -10.20
N ARG A 388 30.95 -20.31 -10.19
CA ARG A 388 29.85 -20.55 -11.12
C ARG A 388 28.61 -20.01 -10.40
N GLU A 389 28.01 -18.98 -10.97
CA GLU A 389 26.72 -18.45 -10.53
C GLU A 389 25.68 -19.59 -10.56
N GLU A 390 25.33 -20.12 -9.39
CA GLU A 390 24.20 -21.06 -9.20
C GLU A 390 22.85 -20.31 -9.18
N SER A 391 22.73 -19.20 -9.91
CA SER A 391 21.52 -18.36 -9.98
C SER A 391 20.57 -18.75 -11.13
N ALA A 392 20.74 -19.93 -11.72
CA ALA A 392 19.74 -20.49 -12.62
C ALA A 392 18.63 -21.16 -11.78
N PRO A 393 17.37 -20.67 -11.82
CA PRO A 393 16.29 -21.28 -11.05
C PRO A 393 16.02 -22.69 -11.60
N VAL A 394 16.13 -23.69 -10.74
CA VAL A 394 15.55 -25.01 -10.99
C VAL A 394 14.04 -24.83 -10.87
N LEU A 395 13.32 -25.16 -11.95
CA LEU A 395 11.87 -25.24 -11.95
C LEU A 395 11.46 -26.44 -11.08
N SER A 396 11.45 -26.29 -9.76
CA SER A 396 10.82 -27.28 -8.88
C SER A 396 9.32 -27.07 -9.01
N LEU A 397 8.72 -27.65 -10.05
CA LEU A 397 7.30 -27.94 -10.03
C LEU A 397 7.05 -28.78 -8.77
N PRO A 398 6.28 -28.30 -7.77
CA PRO A 398 5.84 -29.17 -6.70
C PRO A 398 4.93 -30.21 -7.35
N SER A 399 5.50 -31.36 -7.71
CA SER A 399 4.76 -32.55 -8.09
C SER A 399 4.19 -33.20 -6.82
N SER A 400 3.19 -32.56 -6.22
CA SER A 400 2.34 -33.07 -5.13
C SER A 400 1.30 -31.99 -4.83
N ASN A 401 0.03 -32.11 -5.21
CA ASN A 401 -1.04 -32.73 -4.43
C ASN A 401 -1.07 -32.47 -2.90
N ASP A 402 -0.19 -31.62 -2.36
CA ASP A 402 -0.38 -31.00 -1.05
C ASP A 402 -1.13 -29.68 -1.29
N ASP A 403 -2.45 -29.79 -1.23
CA ASP A 403 -3.41 -28.69 -1.30
C ASP A 403 -3.24 -27.78 -0.07
N ASN A 404 -2.17 -26.97 -0.05
CA ASN A 404 -2.15 -25.75 0.76
C ASN A 404 -3.25 -24.84 0.19
N GLY A 405 -4.47 -25.02 0.70
CA GLY A 405 -5.69 -24.43 0.15
C GLY A 405 -5.56 -22.92 -0.09
N LYS A 406 -6.16 -22.45 -1.18
CA LYS A 406 -6.17 -21.03 -1.58
C LYS A 406 -6.72 -20.17 -0.45
N GLU A 407 -5.97 -19.17 -0.02
CA GLU A 407 -6.44 -18.20 0.98
C GLU A 407 -6.75 -16.85 0.33
N ALA A 408 -7.91 -16.28 0.65
CA ALA A 408 -8.27 -14.92 0.24
C ALA A 408 -7.93 -13.92 1.35
N LEU A 409 -7.39 -12.76 0.99
CA LEU A 409 -7.21 -11.60 1.87
C LEU A 409 -8.07 -10.45 1.38
N VAL A 410 -9.14 -10.13 2.10
CA VAL A 410 -10.13 -9.11 1.71
C VAL A 410 -9.94 -7.83 2.53
N LEU A 411 -9.76 -6.70 1.84
CA LEU A 411 -9.80 -5.38 2.45
C LEU A 411 -11.20 -4.77 2.33
N LEU A 412 -11.80 -4.44 3.48
CA LEU A 412 -12.97 -3.57 3.59
C LEU A 412 -12.50 -2.16 3.90
N HIS A 413 -12.57 -1.27 2.91
CA HIS A 413 -12.05 0.08 3.03
C HIS A 413 -12.95 1.02 3.84
N GLY A 414 -12.37 2.13 4.31
CA GLY A 414 -13.06 3.19 5.05
C GLY A 414 -13.85 4.20 4.20
N TYR A 415 -14.35 5.23 4.88
CA TYR A 415 -15.10 6.34 4.31
C TYR A 415 -14.23 7.22 3.38
N ASN A 416 -14.82 7.82 2.34
CA ASN A 416 -14.14 8.68 1.37
C ASN A 416 -12.90 8.00 0.71
N CYS A 417 -13.10 6.79 0.16
CA CYS A 417 -12.08 5.97 -0.49
C CYS A 417 -12.50 5.69 -1.95
N SER A 418 -11.66 6.07 -2.92
CA SER A 418 -11.85 5.63 -4.32
C SER A 418 -11.31 4.21 -4.52
N LEU A 419 -11.82 3.50 -5.51
CA LEU A 419 -11.43 2.11 -5.80
C LEU A 419 -9.90 1.97 -5.94
N ASP A 420 -9.27 2.85 -6.71
CA ASP A 420 -7.81 2.87 -6.89
C ASP A 420 -7.07 3.14 -5.59
N TYR A 421 -7.56 4.07 -4.78
CA TYR A 421 -6.93 4.38 -3.51
C TYR A 421 -6.97 3.18 -2.57
N CYS A 422 -8.08 2.44 -2.53
CA CYS A 422 -8.20 1.26 -1.67
C CYS A 422 -7.28 0.12 -2.15
N MET A 423 -7.17 -0.13 -3.46
CA MET A 423 -6.22 -1.10 -4.03
C MET A 423 -4.77 -0.71 -3.79
N ASN A 424 -4.43 0.58 -3.91
CA ASN A 424 -3.09 1.09 -3.57
C ASN A 424 -2.70 0.77 -2.12
N ARG A 425 -3.65 0.89 -1.18
CA ARG A 425 -3.40 0.59 0.23
C ARG A 425 -3.13 -0.88 0.46
N LEU A 426 -3.98 -1.75 -0.09
CA LEU A 426 -3.78 -3.20 0.02
C LEU A 426 -2.47 -3.62 -0.65
N ALA A 427 -2.21 -3.15 -1.86
CA ALA A 427 -1.01 -3.52 -2.59
C ALA A 427 0.28 -3.07 -1.91
N GLN A 428 0.30 -1.85 -1.38
CA GLN A 428 1.45 -1.34 -0.65
C GLN A 428 1.73 -2.14 0.63
N LEU A 429 0.69 -2.61 1.34
CA LEU A 429 0.81 -3.51 2.48
C LEU A 429 1.48 -4.83 2.06
N LEU A 430 0.97 -5.48 1.00
CA LEU A 430 1.51 -6.75 0.54
C LEU A 430 2.93 -6.63 -0.01
N ALA A 431 3.22 -5.54 -0.73
CA ALA A 431 4.53 -5.28 -1.31
C ALA A 431 5.61 -5.05 -0.23
N LEU A 432 5.26 -4.42 0.89
CA LEU A 432 6.17 -4.24 2.04
C LEU A 432 6.28 -5.49 2.90
N GLY A 433 5.18 -6.26 3.04
CA GLY A 433 5.12 -7.42 3.91
C GLY A 433 5.57 -8.73 3.26
N ASP A 434 5.91 -8.74 1.97
CA ASP A 434 6.36 -9.92 1.23
C ASP A 434 5.49 -11.17 1.52
N PHE A 435 4.20 -11.02 1.21
CA PHE A 435 3.20 -12.07 1.45
C PHE A 435 3.39 -13.25 0.47
N PRO A 436 3.14 -14.49 0.91
CA PRO A 436 3.30 -15.66 0.06
C PRO A 436 2.24 -15.73 -1.05
N SER A 437 2.58 -16.38 -2.16
CA SER A 437 1.75 -16.41 -3.38
C SER A 437 0.41 -17.14 -3.24
N PHE A 438 0.24 -17.99 -2.21
CA PHE A 438 -1.05 -18.64 -1.94
C PHE A 438 -2.10 -17.71 -1.31
N ILE A 439 -1.70 -16.52 -0.84
CA ILE A 439 -2.60 -15.49 -0.31
C ILE A 439 -2.96 -14.51 -1.41
N HIS A 440 -4.22 -14.50 -1.79
CA HIS A 440 -4.73 -13.69 -2.89
C HIS A 440 -5.42 -12.42 -2.39
N PRO A 441 -4.93 -11.22 -2.75
CA PRO A 441 -5.52 -9.96 -2.29
C PRO A 441 -6.77 -9.59 -3.09
N PHE A 442 -7.84 -9.26 -2.35
CA PHE A 442 -9.08 -8.70 -2.89
C PHE A 442 -9.49 -7.43 -2.17
N VAL A 443 -10.09 -6.50 -2.91
CA VAL A 443 -10.78 -5.34 -2.34
C VAL A 443 -12.27 -5.47 -2.62
N PHE A 444 -13.10 -5.39 -1.57
CA PHE A 444 -14.53 -5.19 -1.73
C PHE A 444 -14.85 -3.71 -1.52
N SER A 445 -15.26 -3.03 -2.59
CA SER A 445 -15.49 -1.60 -2.59
C SER A 445 -16.97 -1.24 -2.60
N TRP A 446 -17.37 -0.47 -1.60
CA TRP A 446 -18.76 -0.06 -1.35
C TRP A 446 -18.91 1.47 -1.51
N PRO A 447 -20.13 2.01 -1.70
CA PRO A 447 -20.36 3.44 -1.90
C PRO A 447 -19.96 4.27 -0.68
N SER A 448 -18.72 4.76 -0.61
CA SER A 448 -18.19 5.42 0.58
C SER A 448 -18.57 6.90 0.71
N GLY A 449 -19.10 7.53 -0.34
CA GLY A 449 -19.44 8.95 -0.35
C GLY A 449 -18.23 9.89 -0.31
N GLY A 450 -18.45 11.16 -0.66
CA GLY A 450 -17.43 12.21 -0.60
C GLY A 450 -17.39 12.91 0.75
N VAL A 451 -16.35 13.72 0.96
CA VAL A 451 -16.12 14.50 2.19
C VAL A 451 -17.39 15.24 2.63
N LEU A 452 -17.83 15.07 3.87
CA LEU A 452 -19.06 15.59 4.52
C LEU A 452 -20.36 14.78 4.36
N ALA A 453 -20.42 13.79 3.46
CA ALA A 453 -21.59 12.90 3.31
C ALA A 453 -21.56 11.68 4.26
N TYR A 454 -21.05 11.84 5.48
CA TYR A 454 -20.82 10.74 6.43
C TYR A 454 -22.11 9.95 6.76
N ILE A 455 -23.20 10.65 7.08
CA ILE A 455 -24.47 10.01 7.46
C ILE A 455 -25.05 9.20 6.30
N GLN A 456 -24.99 9.77 5.09
CA GLN A 456 -25.45 9.10 3.87
C GLN A 456 -24.56 7.90 3.53
N ALA A 457 -23.24 8.00 3.71
CA ALA A 457 -22.30 6.89 3.55
C ALA A 457 -22.57 5.77 4.54
N LYS A 458 -22.92 6.10 5.79
CA LYS A 458 -23.33 5.12 6.78
C LYS A 458 -24.63 4.40 6.38
N GLN A 459 -25.69 5.16 6.07
CA GLN A 459 -27.02 4.62 5.80
C GLN A 459 -27.15 3.91 4.44
N THR A 460 -26.64 4.54 3.37
CA THR A 460 -26.72 4.02 2.00
C THR A 460 -25.53 3.13 1.67
N GLY A 461 -24.33 3.51 2.12
CA GLY A 461 -23.11 2.74 1.84
C GLY A 461 -22.97 1.53 2.75
N SER A 462 -22.51 1.73 3.99
CA SER A 462 -21.99 0.64 4.82
C SER A 462 -23.04 -0.23 5.51
N GLU A 463 -24.15 0.35 5.98
CA GLU A 463 -25.18 -0.37 6.77
C GLU A 463 -26.39 -0.80 5.94
N SER A 464 -26.45 -0.42 4.66
CA SER A 464 -27.58 -0.75 3.79
C SER A 464 -27.76 -2.25 3.61
N GLU A 465 -29.00 -2.70 3.41
CA GLU A 465 -29.31 -4.09 3.10
C GLU A 465 -28.62 -4.54 1.82
N ARG A 466 -28.65 -3.70 0.79
CA ARG A 466 -28.02 -4.00 -0.51
C ARG A 466 -26.54 -4.30 -0.38
N THR A 467 -25.77 -3.48 0.34
CA THR A 467 -24.33 -3.73 0.54
C THR A 467 -24.06 -5.03 1.30
N SER A 468 -24.86 -5.36 2.31
CA SER A 468 -24.70 -6.63 3.04
C SER A 468 -24.96 -7.86 2.15
N HIS A 469 -25.98 -7.82 1.30
CA HIS A 469 -26.27 -8.90 0.35
C HIS A 469 -25.19 -9.00 -0.72
N ASP A 470 -24.77 -7.87 -1.29
CA ASP A 470 -23.68 -7.80 -2.28
C ASP A 470 -22.35 -8.32 -1.72
N PHE A 471 -22.05 -8.00 -0.46
CA PHE A 471 -20.86 -8.53 0.21
C PHE A 471 -20.93 -10.06 0.37
N VAL A 472 -22.09 -10.60 0.74
CA VAL A 472 -22.29 -12.06 0.86
C VAL A 472 -22.21 -12.75 -0.51
N LEU A 473 -22.74 -12.13 -1.58
CA LEU A 473 -22.58 -12.62 -2.96
C LEU A 473 -21.10 -12.64 -3.39
N PHE A 474 -20.35 -11.60 -3.05
CA PHE A 474 -18.90 -11.57 -3.24
C PHE A 474 -18.21 -12.74 -2.53
N LEU A 475 -18.54 -12.99 -1.25
CA LEU A 475 -17.98 -14.11 -0.49
C LEU A 475 -18.37 -15.49 -1.06
N LYS A 476 -19.61 -15.67 -1.52
CA LYS A 476 -20.06 -16.89 -2.22
C LYS A 476 -19.29 -17.11 -3.52
N SER A 477 -18.95 -16.04 -4.23
CA SER A 477 -18.12 -16.12 -5.43
C SER A 477 -16.70 -16.59 -5.13
N LEU A 478 -16.11 -16.17 -4.00
CA LEU A 478 -14.82 -16.69 -3.52
C LEU A 478 -14.90 -18.20 -3.23
N ILE A 479 -15.95 -18.65 -2.54
CA ILE A 479 -16.17 -20.09 -2.30
C ILE A 479 -16.25 -20.85 -3.64
N GLY A 480 -17.00 -20.33 -4.61
CA GLY A 480 -17.11 -20.90 -5.96
C GLY A 480 -15.78 -20.96 -6.73
N ALA A 481 -14.83 -20.07 -6.44
CA ALA A 481 -13.47 -20.10 -7.01
C ALA A 481 -12.52 -21.11 -6.31
N GLY A 482 -12.99 -21.78 -5.26
CA GLY A 482 -12.25 -22.77 -4.49
C GLY A 482 -11.38 -22.19 -3.37
N TYR A 483 -11.72 -21.00 -2.84
CA TYR A 483 -11.08 -20.48 -1.63
C TYR A 483 -11.63 -21.19 -0.39
N THR A 484 -10.74 -21.75 0.43
CA THR A 484 -11.12 -22.49 1.65
C THR A 484 -11.01 -21.64 2.92
N LYS A 485 -10.12 -20.64 2.90
CA LYS A 485 -9.84 -19.75 4.02
C LYS A 485 -9.91 -18.29 3.62
N LEU A 486 -10.39 -17.47 4.55
CA LEU A 486 -10.53 -16.03 4.39
C LEU A 486 -9.86 -15.26 5.53
N ASN A 487 -9.16 -14.20 5.17
CA ASN A 487 -8.62 -13.20 6.07
C ASN A 487 -9.26 -11.86 5.75
N ILE A 488 -9.81 -11.16 6.74
CA ILE A 488 -10.46 -9.86 6.54
C ILE A 488 -9.66 -8.78 7.26
N ILE A 489 -9.33 -7.70 6.55
CA ILE A 489 -8.88 -6.43 7.13
C ILE A 489 -10.01 -5.42 6.95
N ALA A 490 -10.63 -5.00 8.05
CA ALA A 490 -11.67 -3.98 8.05
C ALA A 490 -11.14 -2.67 8.62
N HIS A 491 -11.03 -1.65 7.75
CA HIS A 491 -10.52 -0.33 8.11
C HIS A 491 -11.65 0.67 8.30
N SER A 492 -11.63 1.42 9.41
CA SER A 492 -12.58 2.54 9.64
C SER A 492 -14.03 2.10 9.43
N MET A 493 -14.81 2.81 8.61
CA MET A 493 -16.21 2.50 8.29
C MET A 493 -16.41 1.14 7.58
N GLY A 494 -15.36 0.55 7.01
CA GLY A 494 -15.41 -0.82 6.47
C GLY A 494 -15.77 -1.86 7.52
N ALA A 495 -15.49 -1.60 8.81
CA ALA A 495 -15.96 -2.44 9.91
C ALA A 495 -17.49 -2.51 9.99
N ARG A 496 -18.21 -1.41 9.67
CA ARG A 496 -19.68 -1.39 9.65
C ARG A 496 -20.26 -2.30 8.57
N VAL A 497 -19.58 -2.47 7.43
CA VAL A 497 -20.00 -3.43 6.38
C VAL A 497 -19.99 -4.86 6.91
N PHE A 498 -18.91 -5.22 7.63
CA PHE A 498 -18.80 -6.52 8.27
C PHE A 498 -19.89 -6.72 9.33
N PHE A 499 -20.01 -5.80 10.30
CA PHE A 499 -21.01 -5.92 11.38
C PHE A 499 -22.45 -5.83 10.87
N GLY A 500 -22.72 -5.02 9.85
CA GLY A 500 -24.04 -4.93 9.22
C GLY A 500 -24.48 -6.26 8.60
N SER A 501 -23.54 -7.00 8.00
CA SER A 501 -23.79 -8.34 7.44
C SER A 501 -23.92 -9.40 8.54
N LEU A 502 -23.09 -9.30 9.58
CA LEU A 502 -23.14 -10.17 10.76
C LEU A 502 -24.48 -10.05 11.52
N HIS A 503 -24.97 -8.82 11.72
CA HIS A 503 -26.21 -8.55 12.47
C HIS A 503 -27.46 -9.03 11.74
N LYS A 504 -27.41 -9.10 10.41
CA LYS A 504 -28.47 -9.64 9.56
C LYS A 504 -28.45 -11.17 9.50
N GLY A 505 -27.48 -11.85 10.12
CA GLY A 505 -27.38 -13.31 10.15
C GLY A 505 -26.93 -13.93 8.83
N LEU A 506 -26.40 -13.15 7.88
CA LEU A 506 -26.09 -13.63 6.53
C LEU A 506 -24.82 -14.50 6.48
N PHE A 507 -24.00 -14.47 7.54
CA PHE A 507 -22.74 -15.20 7.62
C PHE A 507 -22.90 -16.70 7.89
N ASP A 508 -24.05 -17.13 8.43
CA ASP A 508 -24.37 -18.55 8.60
C ASP A 508 -24.39 -19.31 7.27
N GLU A 509 -24.66 -18.62 6.16
CA GLU A 509 -24.67 -19.20 4.81
C GLU A 509 -23.27 -19.43 4.24
N VAL A 510 -22.26 -18.71 4.74
CA VAL A 510 -20.95 -18.55 4.08
C VAL A 510 -19.82 -19.12 4.92
N PHE A 511 -19.87 -18.93 6.24
CA PHE A 511 -18.79 -19.31 7.14
C PHE A 511 -19.11 -20.56 7.95
N VAL A 512 -18.06 -21.34 8.21
CA VAL A 512 -18.11 -22.45 9.17
C VAL A 512 -18.08 -21.89 10.59
N ALA A 513 -18.99 -22.37 11.45
CA ALA A 513 -18.98 -22.03 12.86
C ALA A 513 -17.78 -22.69 13.57
N THR A 514 -17.12 -21.91 14.42
CA THR A 514 -15.98 -22.34 15.22
C THR A 514 -16.35 -23.53 16.10
N GLY A 515 -15.56 -24.61 16.04
CA GLY A 515 -15.78 -25.80 16.87
C GLY A 515 -16.85 -26.78 16.36
N SER A 516 -17.45 -26.52 15.19
CA SER A 516 -18.24 -27.53 14.48
C SER A 516 -17.30 -28.57 13.86
N SER A 517 -17.21 -29.75 14.48
CA SER A 517 -16.56 -30.94 13.90
C SER A 517 -17.46 -31.59 12.85
N THR A 518 -17.84 -30.80 11.84
CA THR A 518 -18.49 -31.33 10.63
C THR A 518 -17.40 -31.74 9.67
N ASP A 519 -17.38 -33.02 9.28
CA ASP A 519 -16.42 -33.58 8.32
C ASP A 519 -16.31 -32.66 7.09
N ILE A 520 -15.11 -32.12 6.90
CA ILE A 520 -14.73 -31.17 5.85
C ILE A 520 -15.02 -31.74 4.43
N SER A 521 -15.23 -33.05 4.31
CA SER A 521 -15.47 -33.76 3.06
C SER A 521 -16.87 -33.54 2.45
N ILE A 522 -17.84 -32.96 3.17
CA ILE A 522 -19.23 -32.80 2.67
C ILE A 522 -19.68 -31.32 2.51
N SER A 523 -18.95 -30.34 3.08
CA SER A 523 -19.31 -28.91 3.00
C SER A 523 -18.49 -28.17 1.93
N THR A 524 -18.70 -28.47 0.64
CA THR A 524 -18.11 -27.70 -0.48
C THR A 524 -18.66 -26.26 -0.60
N SER A 525 -19.57 -25.84 0.29
CA SER A 525 -20.30 -24.57 0.17
C SER A 525 -19.95 -23.51 1.21
N LYS A 526 -18.98 -23.74 2.11
CA LYS A 526 -18.60 -22.78 3.18
C LYS A 526 -17.09 -22.66 3.32
N MET A 527 -16.63 -21.50 3.79
CA MET A 527 -15.20 -21.23 4.04
C MET A 527 -14.91 -20.93 5.52
N GLU A 528 -13.66 -21.10 5.91
CA GLU A 528 -13.18 -20.75 7.26
C GLU A 528 -12.76 -19.27 7.32
N LEU A 529 -13.24 -18.53 8.32
CA LEU A 529 -12.75 -17.17 8.62
C LEU A 529 -11.52 -17.26 9.53
N SER A 530 -10.34 -17.37 8.93
CA SER A 530 -9.08 -17.60 9.65
C SER A 530 -8.64 -16.41 10.50
N THR A 531 -8.74 -15.18 9.99
CA THR A 531 -8.40 -13.97 10.75
C THR A 531 -9.39 -12.83 10.47
N LEU A 532 -9.70 -12.07 11.51
CA LEU A 532 -10.50 -10.85 11.45
C LEU A 532 -9.73 -9.71 12.11
N THR A 533 -9.23 -8.80 11.28
CA THR A 533 -8.41 -7.67 11.71
C THR A 533 -9.17 -6.38 11.55
N PHE A 534 -9.31 -5.62 12.63
CA PHE A 534 -9.90 -4.29 12.62
C PHE A 534 -8.80 -3.24 12.73
N CYS A 535 -8.72 -2.31 11.78
CA CYS A 535 -7.77 -1.20 11.80
C CYS A 535 -8.52 0.11 12.00
N ASN A 536 -8.37 0.72 13.18
CA ASN A 536 -9.06 1.96 13.55
C ASN A 536 -10.56 1.92 13.22
N PRO A 537 -11.31 0.85 13.60
CA PRO A 537 -12.68 0.64 13.16
C PRO A 537 -13.63 1.75 13.66
N ASP A 538 -14.50 2.19 12.77
CA ASP A 538 -15.69 2.95 13.13
C ASP A 538 -16.82 1.98 13.46
N TYR A 539 -16.96 1.67 14.73
CA TYR A 539 -18.05 0.88 15.28
C TYR A 539 -18.24 1.23 16.76
N ASP A 540 -19.46 1.08 17.29
CA ASP A 540 -19.73 1.45 18.68
C ASP A 540 -19.08 0.44 19.65
N ARG A 541 -18.27 0.94 20.59
CA ARG A 541 -17.55 0.11 21.56
C ARG A 541 -18.51 -0.64 22.47
N ASN A 542 -19.57 0.01 22.94
CA ASN A 542 -20.49 -0.57 23.91
C ASN A 542 -21.32 -1.68 23.25
N GLU A 543 -21.76 -1.47 22.00
CA GLU A 543 -22.43 -2.49 21.19
C GLU A 543 -21.52 -3.69 20.89
N PHE A 544 -20.23 -3.45 20.66
CA PHE A 544 -19.26 -4.51 20.41
C PHE A 544 -19.05 -5.42 21.62
N VAL A 545 -18.84 -4.82 22.80
CA VAL A 545 -18.46 -5.53 24.03
C VAL A 545 -19.65 -6.17 24.74
N LYS A 546 -20.87 -5.64 24.56
CA LYS A 546 -22.09 -6.17 25.19
C LYS A 546 -22.27 -7.68 24.94
N TYR A 547 -22.85 -8.38 25.91
CA TYR A 547 -23.26 -9.78 25.76
C TYR A 547 -24.23 -9.97 24.59
N GLY A 548 -23.93 -10.92 23.70
CA GLY A 548 -24.63 -11.13 22.43
C GLY A 548 -24.40 -10.02 21.40
N GLY A 549 -23.45 -9.13 21.65
CA GLY A 549 -23.07 -8.01 20.79
C GLY A 549 -22.15 -8.43 19.64
N GLY A 550 -21.46 -7.44 19.07
CA GLY A 550 -20.63 -7.62 17.88
C GLY A 550 -19.49 -8.64 18.08
N TYR A 551 -18.82 -8.61 19.24
CA TYR A 551 -17.74 -9.54 19.55
C TYR A 551 -18.23 -10.99 19.63
N ASP A 552 -19.27 -11.26 20.43
CA ASP A 552 -19.74 -12.63 20.65
C ASP A 552 -20.23 -13.28 19.35
N ARG A 553 -20.91 -12.51 18.49
CA ARG A 553 -21.33 -12.96 17.15
C ARG A 553 -20.14 -13.20 16.23
N ALA A 554 -19.15 -12.31 16.21
CA ALA A 554 -17.96 -12.50 15.37
C ALA A 554 -17.13 -13.72 15.82
N ARG A 555 -17.07 -13.95 17.14
CA ARG A 555 -16.34 -15.06 17.76
C ARG A 555 -16.94 -16.44 17.43
N GLN A 556 -18.21 -16.48 17.01
CA GLN A 556 -18.84 -17.70 16.49
C GLN A 556 -18.17 -18.18 15.19
N PHE A 557 -17.68 -17.27 14.34
CA PHE A 557 -17.11 -17.61 13.04
C PHE A 557 -15.58 -17.51 13.00
N CYS A 558 -14.97 -16.69 13.87
CA CYS A 558 -13.52 -16.46 13.86
C CYS A 558 -12.89 -16.66 15.23
N ASN A 559 -11.82 -17.45 15.27
CA ASN A 559 -10.97 -17.62 16.46
C ASN A 559 -9.98 -16.48 16.68
N HIS A 560 -9.59 -15.81 15.61
CA HIS A 560 -8.46 -14.91 15.60
C HIS A 560 -8.89 -13.48 15.28
N ILE A 561 -9.33 -12.77 16.31
CA ILE A 561 -9.77 -11.37 16.20
C ILE A 561 -8.66 -10.46 16.74
N THR A 562 -8.22 -9.51 15.92
CA THR A 562 -7.21 -8.50 16.31
C THR A 562 -7.74 -7.10 16.04
N LEU A 563 -7.54 -6.19 16.99
CA LEU A 563 -7.92 -4.78 16.90
C LEU A 563 -6.67 -3.90 16.99
N TYR A 564 -6.40 -3.12 15.95
CA TYR A 564 -5.47 -2.00 16.00
C TYR A 564 -6.23 -0.73 16.35
N ALA A 565 -5.88 -0.11 17.48
CA ALA A 565 -6.54 1.07 18.00
C ALA A 565 -5.54 2.19 18.32
N ASP A 566 -5.94 3.43 18.03
CA ASP A 566 -5.15 4.62 18.30
C ASP A 566 -6.02 5.63 19.06
N SER A 567 -5.68 5.92 20.32
CA SER A 567 -6.46 6.86 21.13
C SER A 567 -6.35 8.32 20.67
N MET A 568 -5.33 8.62 19.87
CA MET A 568 -5.09 9.92 19.24
C MET A 568 -5.58 9.99 17.78
N ASP A 569 -6.40 9.03 17.34
CA ASP A 569 -7.02 9.07 16.01
C ASP A 569 -7.93 10.29 15.85
N GLY A 570 -7.50 11.23 15.00
CA GLY A 570 -8.23 12.48 14.76
C GLY A 570 -9.52 12.28 13.98
N ALA A 571 -9.59 11.31 13.08
CA ALA A 571 -10.80 11.06 12.30
C ALA A 571 -11.90 10.46 13.20
N LEU A 572 -11.53 9.47 14.03
CA LEU A 572 -12.45 8.89 15.01
C LEU A 572 -12.83 9.90 16.09
N PHE A 573 -11.95 10.82 16.50
CA PHE A 573 -12.30 11.92 17.39
C PHE A 573 -13.48 12.75 16.85
N HIS A 574 -13.40 13.17 15.59
CA HIS A 574 -14.49 13.94 14.95
C HIS A 574 -15.76 13.08 14.81
N LEU A 575 -15.61 11.79 14.56
CA LEU A 575 -16.70 10.85 14.43
C LEU A 575 -17.46 10.60 15.74
N GLU A 576 -16.78 10.46 16.88
CA GLU A 576 -17.43 10.33 18.20
C GLU A 576 -18.33 11.54 18.50
N TYR A 577 -17.96 12.72 17.98
CA TYR A 577 -18.79 13.92 18.07
C TYR A 577 -19.95 13.92 17.08
N LEU A 578 -19.71 13.57 15.82
CA LEU A 578 -20.74 13.52 14.76
C LEU A 578 -21.79 12.42 15.00
N SER A 579 -21.41 11.35 15.68
CA SER A 579 -22.27 10.20 15.97
C SER A 579 -23.13 10.38 17.22
N LYS A 580 -23.04 11.52 17.91
CA LYS A 580 -23.88 11.82 19.07
C LYS A 580 -25.36 11.77 18.70
N THR A 581 -26.16 11.06 19.50
CA THR A 581 -27.62 11.00 19.36
C THR A 581 -28.31 12.27 19.87
N SER A 582 -27.65 13.04 20.74
CA SER A 582 -28.09 14.34 21.24
C SER A 582 -26.89 15.24 21.50
N ILE A 583 -27.05 16.57 21.31
CA ILE A 583 -26.01 17.58 21.53
C ILE A 583 -25.45 17.50 22.96
N THR A 584 -26.31 17.19 23.94
CA THR A 584 -25.98 17.05 25.37
C THR A 584 -25.82 15.60 25.83
N GLY A 585 -25.99 14.62 24.92
CA GLY A 585 -25.83 13.21 25.22
C GLY A 585 -24.37 12.80 25.44
N PRO A 586 -24.13 11.63 26.08
CA PRO A 586 -22.79 11.06 26.17
C PRO A 586 -22.22 10.79 24.77
N LEU A 587 -20.89 10.83 24.65
CA LEU A 587 -20.19 10.47 23.41
C LEU A 587 -20.43 8.98 23.10
N ASN A 588 -20.70 8.68 21.83
CA ASN A 588 -20.63 7.31 21.34
C ASN A 588 -19.17 6.95 21.13
N TYR A 589 -18.63 6.12 22.01
CA TYR A 589 -17.21 5.77 22.01
C TYR A 589 -16.90 4.83 20.85
N SER A 590 -15.95 5.24 20.01
CA SER A 590 -15.51 4.43 18.87
C SER A 590 -14.59 3.30 19.31
N LEU A 591 -14.80 2.11 18.73
CA LEU A 591 -13.99 0.93 18.98
C LEU A 591 -12.51 1.17 18.66
N GLY A 592 -12.22 1.87 17.55
CA GLY A 592 -10.85 2.13 17.11
C GLY A 592 -10.07 3.17 17.93
N ARG A 593 -10.73 3.96 18.79
CA ARG A 593 -10.06 4.94 19.66
C ARG A 593 -9.91 4.45 21.10
N ARG A 594 -10.80 3.55 21.55
CA ARG A 594 -10.88 3.09 22.95
C ARG A 594 -10.45 1.63 23.11
N GLY A 595 -9.32 1.25 22.51
CA GLY A 595 -8.77 -0.11 22.60
C GLY A 595 -8.46 -0.59 24.03
N TYR A 596 -8.12 0.32 24.95
CA TYR A 596 -7.89 -0.04 26.35
C TYR A 596 -9.18 -0.38 27.12
N MET A 597 -10.37 -0.11 26.55
CA MET A 597 -11.67 -0.32 27.18
C MET A 597 -12.41 -1.57 26.66
N ILE A 598 -11.68 -2.56 26.13
CA ILE A 598 -12.22 -3.82 25.58
C ILE A 598 -12.34 -4.86 26.71
N HIS A 599 -13.17 -4.52 27.69
CA HIS A 599 -13.50 -5.35 28.84
C HIS A 599 -14.96 -5.14 29.22
N ARG A 600 -15.56 -6.16 29.84
CA ARG A 600 -16.91 -6.10 30.43
C ARG A 600 -16.82 -5.72 31.91
N ASP A 601 -17.72 -4.86 32.34
CA ASP A 601 -17.86 -4.51 33.75
C ASP A 601 -18.71 -5.57 34.49
N LEU A 602 -18.43 -5.78 35.78
CA LEU A 602 -19.09 -6.82 36.59
C LEU A 602 -20.58 -6.57 36.84
N GLU A 603 -21.05 -5.32 36.74
CA GLU A 603 -22.47 -4.98 36.94
C GLU A 603 -23.35 -5.46 35.77
N ASP A 604 -22.83 -5.42 34.54
CA ASP A 604 -23.52 -5.96 33.35
C ASP A 604 -23.72 -7.48 33.45
N ASN A 605 -22.84 -8.17 34.16
CA ASN A 605 -22.95 -9.61 34.44
C ASN A 605 -24.11 -9.98 35.36
N LYS A 606 -24.48 -9.12 36.32
CA LYS A 606 -25.62 -9.39 37.24
C LYS A 606 -26.97 -9.37 36.53
N VAL A 607 -27.09 -8.57 35.46
CA VAL A 607 -28.30 -8.49 34.63
C VAL A 607 -28.41 -9.69 33.70
N ALA A 608 -27.29 -10.16 33.13
CA ALA A 608 -27.24 -11.36 32.29
C ALA A 608 -27.55 -12.66 33.06
N GLY A 609 -27.12 -12.76 34.34
CA GLY A 609 -27.40 -13.93 35.19
C GLY A 609 -28.89 -14.23 35.45
N ARG A 610 -29.83 -13.35 35.05
CA ARG A 610 -31.28 -13.58 35.16
C ARG A 610 -31.96 -14.03 33.87
N ARG A 611 -31.32 -13.95 32.70
CA ARG A 611 -31.94 -14.33 31.42
C ARG A 611 -30.97 -15.18 30.59
N SER A 612 -31.28 -16.49 30.56
CA SER A 612 -30.79 -17.55 29.67
C SER A 612 -29.28 -17.78 29.64
N ASP A 613 -28.75 -18.64 30.52
CA ASP A 613 -27.30 -18.93 30.50
C ASP A 613 -26.90 -20.34 30.99
N THR A 614 -27.66 -21.37 30.64
CA THR A 614 -27.22 -22.77 30.78
C THR A 614 -26.55 -23.32 29.52
N GLN A 615 -26.68 -22.66 28.36
CA GLN A 615 -26.08 -23.11 27.10
C GLN A 615 -24.75 -22.44 26.75
N PHE A 616 -24.52 -21.19 27.16
CA PHE A 616 -23.32 -20.41 26.81
C PHE A 616 -22.12 -20.71 27.73
N ARG A 617 -22.37 -20.97 29.02
CA ARG A 617 -21.32 -21.30 30.00
C ARG A 617 -20.61 -22.62 29.75
N THR A 618 -21.29 -23.58 29.13
CA THR A 618 -20.74 -24.91 28.80
C THR A 618 -19.70 -24.83 27.67
N TRP A 619 -19.73 -23.76 26.86
CA TRP A 619 -18.82 -23.54 25.74
C TRP A 619 -17.51 -22.86 26.17
N GLN A 620 -17.57 -21.95 27.16
CA GLN A 620 -16.41 -21.21 27.68
C GLN A 620 -15.36 -22.09 28.37
N ASN A 621 -15.76 -23.23 28.94
CA ASN A 621 -14.88 -24.06 29.76
C ASN A 621 -14.04 -25.10 29.00
N LYS A 622 -14.11 -25.16 27.65
CA LYS A 622 -13.36 -26.18 26.88
C LYS A 622 -12.05 -25.71 26.24
N ASN A 623 -11.78 -24.41 26.14
CA ASN A 623 -10.64 -23.90 25.33
C ASN A 623 -9.76 -22.84 26.03
N LEU A 624 -9.67 -22.83 27.36
CA LEU A 624 -8.68 -22.00 28.05
C LEU A 624 -7.33 -22.71 28.07
N ALA A 625 -6.41 -22.25 27.23
CA ALA A 625 -4.99 -22.60 27.37
C ALA A 625 -4.51 -22.19 28.77
N VAL A 626 -3.88 -23.14 29.47
CA VAL A 626 -3.30 -22.92 30.79
C VAL A 626 -2.25 -21.80 30.72
N PRO A 627 -2.27 -20.79 31.59
CA PRO A 627 -1.24 -19.75 31.62
C PRO A 627 0.16 -20.38 31.69
N PRO A 628 1.16 -19.84 30.98
CA PRO A 628 2.51 -20.43 30.95
C PRO A 628 3.13 -20.58 32.35
N ASP A 629 2.81 -19.67 33.28
CA ASP A 629 3.24 -19.71 34.69
C ASP A 629 2.77 -20.99 35.42
N LEU A 630 1.57 -21.49 35.08
CA LEU A 630 1.04 -22.75 35.61
C LEU A 630 1.64 -23.98 34.92
N ALA A 631 2.04 -23.86 33.64
CA ALA A 631 2.74 -24.92 32.92
C ALA A 631 4.15 -25.17 33.51
N TYR A 632 4.89 -24.12 33.89
CA TYR A 632 6.18 -24.27 34.57
C TYR A 632 6.05 -24.88 35.96
N ALA A 633 5.00 -24.53 36.71
CA ALA A 633 4.71 -25.17 37.99
C ALA A 633 4.35 -26.66 37.83
N ALA A 634 3.56 -27.00 36.81
CA ALA A 634 3.19 -28.39 36.50
C ALA A 634 4.40 -29.25 36.12
N VAL A 635 5.32 -28.73 35.28
CA VAL A 635 6.57 -29.43 34.93
C VAL A 635 7.43 -29.72 36.15
N ASN A 636 7.58 -28.76 37.06
CA ASN A 636 8.34 -28.96 38.30
C ASN A 636 7.66 -29.93 39.28
N GLN A 637 6.32 -29.93 39.34
CA GLN A 637 5.57 -30.91 40.15
C GLN A 637 5.69 -32.33 39.59
N CYS A 638 5.68 -32.49 38.27
CA CYS A 638 5.89 -33.79 37.62
C CYS A 638 7.32 -34.32 37.78
N ALA A 639 8.32 -33.43 37.75
CA ALA A 639 9.73 -33.83 37.79
C ALA A 639 10.31 -34.08 39.21
N LYS A 640 9.65 -33.59 40.27
CA LYS A 640 10.01 -33.82 41.70
C LYS A 640 11.50 -33.61 42.01
N TYR A 641 12.08 -32.48 41.59
CA TYR A 641 13.48 -32.16 41.89
C TYR A 641 13.71 -32.01 43.41
N PRO A 642 14.77 -32.62 43.98
CA PRO A 642 15.09 -32.48 45.40
C PRO A 642 15.48 -31.03 45.73
N GLY A 643 14.82 -30.45 46.74
CA GLY A 643 15.10 -29.09 47.24
C GLY A 643 14.10 -27.99 46.86
N VAL A 644 13.12 -28.28 46.00
CA VAL A 644 12.05 -27.31 45.65
C VAL A 644 10.91 -27.39 46.67
N THR A 645 10.75 -26.37 47.51
CA THR A 645 9.76 -26.33 48.61
C THR A 645 8.58 -25.39 48.36
N SER A 646 8.71 -24.44 47.44
CA SER A 646 7.63 -23.50 47.08
C SER A 646 7.80 -22.97 45.66
N PHE A 647 6.71 -22.47 45.07
CA PHE A 647 6.68 -21.86 43.74
C PHE A 647 6.43 -20.36 43.86
N ALA A 648 7.27 -19.55 43.24
CA ALA A 648 7.03 -18.11 43.11
C ALA A 648 6.06 -17.87 41.95
N TYR A 649 4.89 -17.34 42.24
CA TYR A 649 3.95 -16.86 41.24
C TYR A 649 4.09 -15.34 41.12
N ASN A 650 4.05 -14.80 39.89
CA ASN A 650 3.87 -13.36 39.68
C ASN A 650 2.42 -12.99 40.04
N ARG A 651 2.15 -12.83 41.34
CA ARG A 651 0.91 -12.25 41.85
C ARG A 651 1.21 -10.84 42.33
N SER A 652 0.29 -9.92 42.05
CA SER A 652 0.29 -8.59 42.65
C SER A 652 0.42 -8.73 44.18
N ARG A 653 1.44 -8.09 44.76
CA ARG A 653 1.66 -8.10 46.21
C ARG A 653 0.60 -7.22 46.86
N ILE A 654 -0.34 -7.84 47.57
CA ILE A 654 -0.81 -7.45 48.92
C ILE A 654 -1.59 -8.66 49.47
N PRO A 655 -1.23 -9.13 50.68
CA PRO A 655 -2.25 -9.18 51.73
C PRO A 655 -1.83 -8.37 52.96
N ALA A 656 -2.85 -7.89 53.66
CA ALA A 656 -2.80 -6.90 54.72
C ALA A 656 -1.94 -7.28 55.94
N THR A 657 -1.19 -6.29 56.43
CA THR A 657 -0.93 -6.12 57.86
C THR A 657 -1.17 -4.66 58.20
N SER A 658 -2.12 -4.42 59.09
CA SER A 658 -2.44 -3.14 59.71
C SER A 658 -1.27 -2.67 60.56
N ASP A 659 -0.67 -1.53 60.24
CA ASP A 659 0.17 -0.80 61.17
C ASP A 659 -0.14 0.70 61.06
N ASP A 660 -0.93 1.18 62.03
CA ASP A 660 -1.40 2.55 62.18
C ASP A 660 -0.30 3.44 62.80
N SER A 661 0.84 3.60 62.14
CA SER A 661 1.88 4.52 62.64
C SER A 661 2.89 5.01 61.60
N ALA A 662 2.44 5.75 60.58
CA ALA A 662 3.34 6.60 59.80
C ALA A 662 2.68 7.94 59.45
N PRO A 663 3.13 9.06 60.05
CA PRO A 663 2.60 10.38 59.73
C PRO A 663 3.47 11.02 58.65
N TYR A 664 3.04 11.02 57.39
CA TYR A 664 3.30 12.15 56.47
C TYR A 664 2.43 12.03 55.22
N GLY A 665 1.76 13.13 54.88
CA GLY A 665 0.60 13.24 53.99
C GLY A 665 0.70 12.56 52.62
N SER A 666 -0.16 11.56 52.41
CA SER A 666 -0.62 11.13 51.10
C SER A 666 -1.81 12.00 50.68
N ILE A 667 -1.65 12.71 49.56
CA ILE A 667 -2.73 13.38 48.83
C ILE A 667 -3.84 12.36 48.59
N ARG A 668 -5.08 12.77 48.91
CA ARG A 668 -6.33 12.00 48.77
C ARG A 668 -6.45 11.37 47.36
N GLY A 669 -5.97 10.14 47.21
CA GLY A 669 -6.42 9.20 46.19
C GLY A 669 -7.68 8.54 46.71
N GLY A 670 -8.84 8.92 46.16
CA GLY A 670 -10.09 8.25 46.44
C GLY A 670 -9.97 6.76 46.13
N THR A 671 -10.19 5.95 47.13
CA THR A 671 -10.40 4.50 47.07
C THR A 671 -11.54 4.18 46.11
N SER A 672 -11.22 3.73 44.90
CA SER A 672 -12.02 2.72 44.21
C SER A 672 -11.22 1.43 44.27
N GLU A 673 -11.67 0.48 45.07
CA GLU A 673 -11.26 -0.91 44.90
C GLU A 673 -11.42 -1.25 43.42
N ALA A 674 -10.31 -1.55 42.73
CA ALA A 674 -10.35 -1.84 41.30
C ALA A 674 -11.18 -3.12 41.08
N VAL A 675 -12.42 -2.93 40.65
CA VAL A 675 -13.35 -4.01 40.29
C VAL A 675 -12.66 -4.89 39.23
N PRO A 676 -12.61 -6.23 39.40
CA PRO A 676 -11.96 -7.10 38.43
C PRO A 676 -12.66 -7.02 37.08
N LEU A 677 -11.96 -6.50 36.06
CA LEU A 677 -12.46 -6.35 34.70
C LEU A 677 -12.34 -7.67 33.94
N TYR A 678 -13.37 -8.05 33.17
CA TYR A 678 -13.33 -9.25 32.32
C TYR A 678 -12.95 -8.89 30.88
N TYR A 679 -11.69 -9.17 30.51
CA TYR A 679 -11.18 -8.90 29.16
C TYR A 679 -11.70 -9.93 28.15
N LEU A 680 -12.01 -9.46 26.93
CA LEU A 680 -12.43 -10.33 25.84
C LEU A 680 -11.22 -11.11 25.27
N ASP A 681 -11.46 -12.36 24.82
CA ASP A 681 -10.47 -13.21 24.15
C ASP A 681 -10.22 -12.74 22.69
N MET A 682 -9.55 -11.60 22.58
CA MET A 682 -9.05 -11.04 21.33
C MET A 682 -7.78 -10.26 21.58
N ASP A 683 -7.00 -10.01 20.53
CA ASP A 683 -5.77 -9.23 20.67
C ASP A 683 -6.07 -7.75 20.39
N VAL A 684 -5.67 -6.87 21.29
CA VAL A 684 -5.74 -5.41 21.07
C VAL A 684 -4.32 -4.87 20.94
N ILE A 685 -4.00 -4.29 19.80
CA ILE A 685 -2.73 -3.63 19.52
C ILE A 685 -2.96 -2.11 19.64
N ASP A 686 -2.43 -1.52 20.71
CA ASP A 686 -2.47 -0.09 20.92
C ASP A 686 -1.30 0.59 20.18
N THR A 687 -1.66 1.39 19.18
CA THR A 687 -0.73 2.13 18.31
C THR A 687 -0.61 3.60 18.70
N THR A 688 -1.20 4.02 19.82
CA THR A 688 -1.20 5.40 20.32
C THR A 688 0.21 6.00 20.37
N TRP A 689 1.18 5.28 20.93
CA TRP A 689 2.54 5.78 21.12
C TRP A 689 3.46 5.56 19.92
N MET A 690 2.90 5.09 18.81
CA MET A 690 3.66 4.92 17.59
C MET A 690 3.79 6.26 16.88
N ASP A 691 5.03 6.74 16.72
CA ASP A 691 5.32 8.04 16.11
C ASP A 691 5.89 7.94 14.69
N ASN A 692 6.56 6.82 14.39
CA ASN A 692 7.27 6.65 13.13
C ASN A 692 6.31 6.31 11.99
N ASN A 693 6.45 6.99 10.84
CA ASN A 693 5.65 6.75 9.63
C ASN A 693 4.13 6.81 9.86
N VAL A 694 3.71 7.61 10.84
CA VAL A 694 2.31 7.93 11.12
C VAL A 694 2.00 9.32 10.54
N HIS A 695 0.92 9.43 9.76
CA HIS A 695 0.46 10.69 9.20
C HIS A 695 -0.29 11.52 10.26
N ALA A 696 -0.43 12.83 10.03
CA ALA A 696 -0.93 13.77 11.03
C ALA A 696 -2.31 13.45 11.63
N ILE A 697 -3.20 12.82 10.85
CA ILE A 697 -4.56 12.45 11.29
C ILE A 697 -4.56 11.12 12.10
N ARG A 698 -3.50 10.31 11.98
CA ARG A 698 -3.34 9.03 12.68
C ARG A 698 -4.47 7.99 12.46
N HIS A 699 -5.09 7.99 11.28
CA HIS A 699 -6.26 7.15 10.97
C HIS A 699 -6.00 6.01 9.96
N ASN A 700 -5.12 6.21 8.98
CA ASN A 700 -4.81 5.27 7.89
C ASN A 700 -3.29 5.12 7.62
N TYR A 701 -2.58 4.32 8.43
CA TYR A 701 -1.12 4.09 8.30
C TYR A 701 -0.70 2.61 8.35
N PHE A 702 -1.64 1.68 8.49
CA PHE A 702 -1.36 0.24 8.61
C PHE A 702 -0.63 -0.34 7.39
N ASN A 703 -0.75 0.31 6.23
CA ASN A 703 -0.15 -0.14 4.99
C ASN A 703 1.26 0.40 4.72
N LEU A 704 1.78 1.30 5.57
CA LEU A 704 3.07 1.97 5.36
C LEU A 704 4.02 1.82 6.55
N ASN A 705 3.50 1.68 7.77
CA ASN A 705 4.35 1.52 8.94
C ASN A 705 4.96 0.10 8.94
N PRO A 706 6.30 -0.05 8.88
CA PRO A 706 6.94 -1.37 8.77
C PRO A 706 6.61 -2.32 9.93
N SER A 707 6.50 -1.80 11.15
CA SER A 707 6.18 -2.62 12.32
C SER A 707 4.77 -3.19 12.25
N ILE A 708 3.79 -2.40 11.77
CA ILE A 708 2.43 -2.91 11.56
C ILE A 708 2.38 -3.88 10.38
N VAL A 709 3.07 -3.58 9.28
CA VAL A 709 3.10 -4.45 8.11
C VAL A 709 3.67 -5.83 8.47
N ASP A 710 4.77 -5.87 9.22
CA ASP A 710 5.39 -7.11 9.69
C ASP A 710 4.48 -7.87 10.67
N ASP A 711 3.84 -7.15 11.60
CA ASP A 711 2.88 -7.75 12.53
C ASP A 711 1.64 -8.33 11.81
N LEU A 712 1.11 -7.61 10.82
CA LEU A 712 0.02 -8.08 9.95
C LEU A 712 0.43 -9.31 9.15
N ARG A 713 1.69 -9.37 8.68
CA ARG A 713 2.23 -10.55 8.01
C ARG A 713 2.26 -11.74 8.98
N HIS A 714 2.79 -11.58 10.19
CA HIS A 714 2.80 -12.64 11.20
C HIS A 714 1.38 -13.11 11.58
N LEU A 715 0.44 -12.17 11.68
CA LEU A 715 -0.96 -12.43 11.96
C LEU A 715 -1.63 -13.22 10.83
N ILE A 716 -1.51 -12.74 9.59
CA ILE A 716 -2.24 -13.28 8.44
C ILE A 716 -1.56 -14.53 7.91
N VAL A 717 -0.23 -14.61 7.87
CA VAL A 717 0.49 -15.77 7.32
C VAL A 717 0.63 -16.87 8.37
N LEU A 718 1.07 -16.53 9.59
CA LEU A 718 1.38 -17.54 10.62
C LEU A 718 0.22 -17.79 11.61
N LYS A 719 -0.86 -17.00 11.55
CA LYS A 719 -2.03 -17.10 12.45
C LYS A 719 -1.67 -17.03 13.95
N LYS A 720 -0.57 -16.36 14.30
CA LYS A 720 -0.03 -16.27 15.67
C LYS A 720 -0.73 -15.19 16.49
N ARG A 721 -1.06 -15.49 17.75
CA ARG A 721 -1.60 -14.50 18.70
C ARG A 721 -0.53 -13.45 19.03
N ALA A 722 -0.96 -12.26 19.45
CA ALA A 722 -0.09 -11.12 19.76
C ALA A 722 1.03 -11.47 20.75
N SER A 723 0.74 -12.32 21.74
CA SER A 723 1.75 -12.79 22.71
C SER A 723 2.90 -13.58 22.08
N SER A 724 2.70 -14.14 20.90
CA SER A 724 3.67 -14.97 20.17
C SER A 724 4.24 -14.28 18.92
N ARG A 725 3.84 -13.01 18.68
CA ARG A 725 4.31 -12.21 17.55
C ARG A 725 5.51 -11.35 17.98
N PRO A 726 6.57 -11.25 17.16
CA PRO A 726 7.75 -10.49 17.51
C PRO A 726 7.45 -8.97 17.55
N GLY A 727 8.20 -8.22 18.35
CA GLY A 727 8.08 -6.76 18.40
C GLY A 727 6.87 -6.22 19.17
N LEU A 728 6.02 -7.09 19.73
CA LEU A 728 4.91 -6.71 20.60
C LEU A 728 5.24 -7.00 22.07
N LEU A 729 4.79 -6.11 22.95
CA LEU A 729 4.87 -6.27 24.41
C LEU A 729 3.49 -6.12 25.02
N LYS A 730 3.11 -7.05 25.90
CA LYS A 730 1.89 -6.96 26.69
C LYS A 730 1.98 -5.82 27.70
N THR A 731 0.93 -5.01 27.80
CA THR A 731 0.89 -3.89 28.75
C THR A 731 0.59 -4.38 30.17
N THR A 732 1.00 -3.59 31.17
CA THR A 732 0.66 -3.86 32.58
C THR A 732 -0.75 -3.41 32.96
N SER A 733 -1.38 -2.55 32.15
CA SER A 733 -2.69 -1.96 32.41
C SER A 733 -3.87 -2.84 32.01
N ALA A 734 -3.69 -3.78 31.08
CA ALA A 734 -4.76 -4.65 30.59
C ALA A 734 -4.24 -6.01 30.10
N GLU A 735 -5.04 -7.07 30.25
CA GLU A 735 -4.58 -8.43 29.96
C GLU A 735 -4.49 -8.76 28.46
N ASN A 736 -5.26 -8.09 27.62
CA ASN A 736 -5.36 -8.34 26.19
C ASN A 736 -4.80 -7.21 25.31
N VAL A 737 -4.12 -6.23 25.92
CA VAL A 737 -3.55 -5.07 25.21
C VAL A 737 -2.04 -5.21 25.04
N TYR A 738 -1.58 -4.94 23.83
CA TYR A 738 -0.19 -5.03 23.40
C TYR A 738 0.24 -3.73 22.74
N ILE A 739 1.52 -3.39 22.86
CA ILE A 739 2.13 -2.22 22.24
C ILE A 739 3.35 -2.62 21.42
N PHE A 740 3.69 -1.83 20.42
CA PHE A 740 4.90 -2.01 19.64
C PHE A 740 6.16 -1.57 20.40
N LEU A 741 7.19 -2.40 20.35
CA LEU A 741 8.54 -2.08 20.83
C LEU A 741 9.30 -1.27 19.77
N VAL A 742 8.90 0.00 19.59
CA VAL A 742 9.51 0.89 18.59
C VAL A 742 10.20 2.05 19.29
N ALA A 743 11.42 2.36 18.82
CA ALA A 743 12.16 3.51 19.31
C ALA A 743 11.41 4.81 18.98
N PRO A 744 11.38 5.80 19.89
CA PRO A 744 10.77 7.09 19.63
C PRO A 744 11.35 7.77 18.39
N SER A 745 10.55 8.58 17.71
CA SER A 745 10.93 9.22 16.43
C SER A 745 12.13 10.16 16.50
N HIS A 746 12.48 10.64 17.69
CA HIS A 746 13.67 11.48 17.91
C HIS A 746 14.98 10.67 18.00
N VAL A 747 14.89 9.35 18.20
CA VAL A 747 16.04 8.45 18.19
C VAL A 747 16.34 8.06 16.73
N LYS A 748 17.34 8.72 16.13
CA LYS A 748 17.82 8.42 14.78
C LYS A 748 19.13 7.67 14.85
N ASN A 749 19.26 6.59 14.09
CA ASN A 749 20.56 5.98 13.84
C ASN A 749 21.36 6.99 12.99
N LYS A 750 22.50 7.45 13.49
CA LYS A 750 23.32 8.47 12.82
C LYS A 750 24.11 7.89 11.66
#